data_AF-A0A800JLP9-F1
#
_entry.id   AF-A0A800JLP9-F1
#
_cell.length_a   1.000
_cell.length_b   1.000
_cell.length_c   1.000
_cell.angle_alpha   90.00
_cell.angle_beta   90.00
_cell.angle_gamma   90.00
#
_symmetry.space_group_name_H-M   'P 1'
#
loop_
_entity.id
_entity.type
_entity.pdbx_description
1 polymer ?
#
loop_
_entity_poly.entity_id
_entity_poly.type
_entity_poly.pdbx_seq_one_letter_code
_entity_poly.pdbx_strand_id
1 'polypeptide(L)'
;MMKYRTLILLFTLAPVFLIKSEAVEIANSINDFTTDGTQDSNGWVSGYRNYSQDGGGDDYNATDDFIAFDKDSHWRGDFWRIVPSNAPWTTVKAENGHPNGSNNGDEHWAVRRWESDREGPLAFVWSLREQNDGGSGVGGSLHHNGVLVDSAATNDTNGFSRTYFINIEVGDVVDLALTPAGPSGDRGDGADGSYFSMIVDDEVNDTETQPDGSAFISATADDDDEDGLSDAWEEIYAPGDLSALNGDGVADYDEDGLSDLEEFNNKTNPDESDTDGDGLDDFAEIDEHSSDPTNPDTDGDGIADGEEVEGDPPTSPIASDTDGDGFSDGDEISFNSDPTRSDDTPLSLLLGDSSSEWSGGIQGQDNWTNGWRNVSVDAAGENYDARTDFIPYTGGSNDGGWDGVQQQWNGNAWDLNTAGAAPWTYLAKEATHPNGTNNGDEHHTIRRWTAKSVEEIDTVTSVALIWHLRKNNTNGNGVTGSVHHNGTVLDSFAIAGSDTEGVTRTVYANISPGDFIDLAHSPIGTTGTHDGSDSSMNWIRIDQRMPASPVQPDGSIFVPATGEDTDADELPDAWELAIFPGDLTKLSGLGDADFDEDGLSDLSEFGLGTEPDNDDTDDDGLSDGDEISEHETDPKSNDTDNDGITDGDELSDDNGFVTLPNNADTDSDGIKDGEEIETHLTDPLEEDTDGDGALDGYEVDRFFDPLDPSINPSTLLADSYEEYSGIQGKDDWNYGYRNFTADGGEVEQYDPAEDFVAFDEAEHWRPNWRLAPSAAPWTLFSGPEGSHPNGTNSAPNEEHWTIRRWTASELTSETPLALKWHTRKTNLNGGGVTGRLYVNGSLVDTLSFAGNDGTGAIRTWYENLNPGDIVDLALTPIGPDGNTLDGSDGSANWLRVDTLIPSGATQPDGTPFLAALAQGLQITDILYDPELPSLLVTWPSGVGRNYAVDISTGLLGGGDEGSWEEYDDSIPGEGKKTTYEVIIEEPLPPRFFIRVRDVTE
;
A
#
# COMPACT_ATOMS: atom_id res chain seq x y z
N MET A 1 68.81 11.76 -37.16
CA MET A 1 69.75 12.09 -36.08
C MET A 1 69.76 13.59 -35.87
N MET A 2 69.51 14.02 -34.62
CA MET A 2 69.87 15.27 -33.96
C MET A 2 70.49 16.45 -34.75
N LYS A 3 69.97 17.64 -34.39
CA LYS A 3 70.66 18.87 -33.95
C LYS A 3 70.79 20.09 -34.90
N TYR A 4 70.30 21.20 -34.32
CA TYR A 4 70.85 22.58 -34.26
C TYR A 4 70.58 23.63 -35.37
N ARG A 5 70.10 24.79 -34.87
CA ARG A 5 70.42 26.21 -35.19
C ARG A 5 69.86 26.86 -36.47
N THR A 6 68.85 27.70 -36.23
CA THR A 6 68.65 29.11 -36.66
C THR A 6 69.44 29.66 -37.86
N LEU A 7 68.74 30.10 -38.94
CA LEU A 7 68.88 31.43 -39.57
C LEU A 7 67.76 31.75 -40.61
N ILE A 8 66.91 32.71 -40.22
CA ILE A 8 66.23 33.82 -40.94
C ILE A 8 66.49 34.02 -42.46
N LEU A 9 65.42 34.23 -43.27
CA LEU A 9 65.22 35.45 -44.10
C LEU A 9 63.81 35.59 -44.74
N LEU A 10 63.15 36.70 -44.40
CA LEU A 10 62.19 37.58 -45.11
C LEU A 10 61.34 37.06 -46.29
N PHE A 11 60.02 37.32 -46.22
CA PHE A 11 59.35 38.29 -47.12
C PHE A 11 58.17 38.96 -46.40
N THR A 12 58.05 40.27 -46.60
CA THR A 12 57.01 41.19 -46.10
C THR A 12 55.83 41.27 -47.05
N LEU A 13 54.59 41.24 -46.54
CA LEU A 13 53.45 41.95 -47.11
C LEU A 13 52.56 42.49 -45.99
N ALA A 14 51.91 43.63 -46.28
CA ALA A 14 51.36 44.62 -45.36
C ALA A 14 50.10 44.17 -44.58
N PRO A 15 49.77 44.86 -43.46
CA PRO A 15 48.65 44.52 -42.60
C PRO A 15 47.35 45.19 -43.07
N VAL A 16 46.23 44.48 -42.97
CA VAL A 16 44.92 45.09 -42.75
C VAL A 16 44.63 44.88 -41.26
N PHE A 17 44.46 45.99 -40.55
CA PHE A 17 43.91 45.99 -39.20
C PHE A 17 42.40 45.78 -39.33
N LEU A 18 41.87 44.71 -38.74
CA LEU A 18 40.52 44.74 -38.18
C LEU A 18 40.69 44.72 -36.66
N ILE A 19 40.20 45.77 -36.02
CA ILE A 19 40.08 45.88 -34.58
C ILE A 19 38.75 45.18 -34.27
N LYS A 20 38.76 43.96 -33.72
CA LYS A 20 37.57 43.44 -33.03
C LYS A 20 37.51 44.17 -31.68
N SER A 21 36.39 44.83 -31.43
CA SER A 21 36.04 45.47 -30.16
C SER A 21 36.13 44.43 -29.02
N GLU A 22 36.52 44.84 -27.81
CA GLU A 22 36.34 43.99 -26.63
C GLU A 22 34.83 43.89 -26.36
N ALA A 23 34.31 42.68 -26.08
CA ALA A 23 32.91 42.42 -25.72
C ALA A 23 32.47 43.29 -24.53
N VAL A 24 31.22 43.76 -24.53
CA VAL A 24 30.70 44.68 -23.52
C VAL A 24 29.44 44.09 -22.87
N GLU A 25 29.58 43.63 -21.61
CA GLU A 25 28.43 43.33 -20.73
C GLU A 25 27.47 44.54 -20.74
N ILE A 26 26.25 44.32 -21.22
CA ILE A 26 25.22 45.35 -21.37
C ILE A 26 24.50 45.60 -20.05
N ALA A 27 24.11 44.52 -19.40
CA ALA A 27 23.35 44.52 -18.16
C ALA A 27 23.61 43.25 -17.36
N ASN A 28 23.59 43.36 -16.05
CA ASN A 28 23.82 42.24 -15.14
C ASN A 28 22.92 42.37 -13.91
N SER A 29 21.94 41.49 -13.80
CA SER A 29 20.89 41.54 -12.78
C SER A 29 21.37 41.51 -11.32
N ILE A 30 22.61 41.05 -11.07
CA ILE A 30 23.24 41.08 -9.75
C ILE A 30 23.94 42.42 -9.52
N ASN A 31 24.79 42.84 -10.46
CA ASN A 31 25.60 44.05 -10.32
C ASN A 31 24.77 45.34 -10.40
N ASP A 32 23.71 45.31 -11.19
CA ASP A 32 22.77 46.40 -11.39
C ASP A 32 21.64 46.41 -10.35
N PHE A 33 21.61 45.42 -9.45
CA PHE A 33 20.55 45.32 -8.46
C PHE A 33 20.46 46.57 -7.59
N THR A 34 19.23 47.02 -7.38
CA THR A 34 18.98 48.28 -6.68
C THR A 34 19.47 48.26 -5.22
N THR A 35 20.06 49.37 -4.77
CA THR A 35 20.52 49.54 -3.37
C THR A 35 19.61 50.44 -2.54
N ASP A 36 18.68 51.14 -3.18
CA ASP A 36 17.76 52.08 -2.53
C ASP A 36 16.29 51.84 -2.90
N GLY A 37 15.98 50.75 -3.62
CA GLY A 37 14.63 50.37 -4.03
C GLY A 37 14.13 51.14 -5.26
N THR A 38 15.02 51.75 -6.04
CA THR A 38 14.69 52.33 -7.35
C THR A 38 14.74 51.25 -8.43
N GLN A 39 13.66 51.12 -9.22
CA GLN A 39 13.57 50.24 -10.40
C GLN A 39 14.08 50.98 -11.66
N ASP A 40 14.22 50.27 -12.78
CA ASP A 40 14.61 50.78 -14.11
C ASP A 40 16.09 51.23 -14.22
N SER A 41 16.96 50.74 -13.34
CA SER A 41 18.40 50.96 -13.44
C SER A 41 19.00 49.96 -14.42
N ASN A 42 19.55 50.44 -15.55
CA ASN A 42 20.09 49.60 -16.64
C ASN A 42 19.07 48.59 -17.22
N GLY A 43 17.79 48.98 -17.28
CA GLY A 43 16.71 48.17 -17.86
C GLY A 43 16.10 47.15 -16.88
N TRP A 44 16.57 47.04 -15.64
CA TRP A 44 16.07 46.03 -14.71
C TRP A 44 14.83 46.46 -13.94
N VAL A 45 13.82 45.59 -13.93
CA VAL A 45 12.63 45.68 -13.07
C VAL A 45 12.44 44.36 -12.32
N SER A 46 12.38 44.41 -10.99
CA SER A 46 12.05 43.23 -10.16
C SER A 46 10.56 43.17 -9.87
N GLY A 47 9.96 41.98 -9.96
CA GLY A 47 8.54 41.76 -9.73
C GLY A 47 8.21 40.30 -9.41
N TYR A 48 6.95 39.94 -9.58
CA TYR A 48 6.45 38.58 -9.43
C TYR A 48 5.27 38.30 -10.37
N ARG A 49 4.99 37.02 -10.61
CA ARG A 49 3.77 36.49 -11.26
C ARG A 49 2.87 35.85 -10.21
N ASN A 50 1.53 35.94 -10.35
CA ASN A 50 0.60 35.23 -9.48
C ASN A 50 0.02 33.98 -10.18
N TYR A 51 0.85 32.94 -10.30
CA TYR A 51 0.54 31.71 -11.02
C TYR A 51 -0.83 31.11 -10.66
N SER A 52 -1.21 31.07 -9.38
CA SER A 52 -2.51 30.52 -8.97
C SER A 52 -3.72 31.36 -9.38
N GLN A 53 -3.53 32.67 -9.59
CA GLN A 53 -4.60 33.57 -10.03
C GLN A 53 -4.68 33.64 -11.56
N ASP A 54 -3.57 33.38 -12.24
CA ASP A 54 -3.40 33.48 -13.68
C ASP A 54 -3.79 32.15 -14.38
N GLY A 55 -4.71 31.37 -13.82
CA GLY A 55 -5.22 30.11 -14.39
C GLY A 55 -4.35 28.87 -14.13
N GLY A 56 -3.04 29.04 -13.92
CA GLY A 56 -2.09 27.94 -13.78
C GLY A 56 -1.74 27.33 -15.14
N GLY A 57 -0.48 27.40 -15.54
CA GLY A 57 0.01 26.96 -16.84
C GLY A 57 1.23 27.78 -17.30
N ASP A 58 1.80 27.42 -18.44
CA ASP A 58 2.95 28.14 -19.00
C ASP A 58 2.56 29.40 -19.82
N ASP A 59 1.26 29.70 -19.96
CA ASP A 59 0.72 30.95 -20.50
C ASP A 59 1.17 32.16 -19.65
N TYR A 60 2.27 32.79 -20.04
CA TYR A 60 2.84 33.96 -19.37
C TYR A 60 2.61 35.22 -20.20
N ASN A 61 1.55 35.96 -19.91
CA ASN A 61 1.32 37.26 -20.54
C ASN A 61 2.21 38.34 -19.89
N ALA A 62 3.28 38.74 -20.57
CA ALA A 62 4.24 39.73 -20.05
C ALA A 62 3.62 41.10 -19.70
N THR A 63 2.44 41.44 -20.22
CA THR A 63 1.75 42.71 -19.89
C THR A 63 0.86 42.59 -18.66
N ASP A 64 0.15 41.47 -18.52
CA ASP A 64 -0.91 41.30 -17.52
C ASP A 64 -0.43 40.52 -16.29
N ASP A 65 0.47 39.54 -16.46
CA ASP A 65 0.88 38.60 -15.42
C ASP A 65 2.06 39.11 -14.59
N PHE A 66 2.89 40.00 -15.15
CA PHE A 66 4.02 40.58 -14.44
C PHE A 66 3.59 41.75 -13.55
N ILE A 67 3.75 41.57 -12.24
CA ILE A 67 3.48 42.59 -11.24
C ILE A 67 4.80 43.15 -10.71
N ALA A 68 5.16 44.35 -11.17
CA ALA A 68 6.35 45.06 -10.71
C ALA A 68 6.26 45.42 -9.21
N PHE A 69 7.37 45.26 -8.48
CA PHE A 69 7.40 45.63 -7.07
C PHE A 69 7.37 47.15 -6.85
N ASP A 70 6.32 47.64 -6.18
CA ASP A 70 6.24 48.99 -5.65
C ASP A 70 7.23 49.25 -4.49
N LYS A 71 7.99 50.34 -4.57
CA LYS A 71 9.01 50.73 -3.56
C LYS A 71 8.44 50.90 -2.16
N ASP A 72 7.31 51.58 -2.03
CA ASP A 72 6.74 51.90 -0.71
C ASP A 72 6.14 50.66 -0.03
N SER A 73 5.67 49.71 -0.84
CA SER A 73 4.95 48.52 -0.38
C SER A 73 5.86 47.31 -0.21
N HIS A 74 6.89 47.14 -1.05
CA HIS A 74 7.65 45.89 -1.17
C HIS A 74 9.13 45.99 -0.82
N TRP A 75 9.74 47.17 -0.89
CA TRP A 75 11.17 47.32 -0.56
C TRP A 75 11.41 47.14 0.94
N ARG A 76 12.45 46.38 1.30
CA ARG A 76 12.83 46.11 2.71
C ARG A 76 14.20 46.66 3.10
N GLY A 77 14.89 47.33 2.19
CA GLY A 77 16.20 47.95 2.40
C GLY A 77 17.32 47.28 1.62
N ASP A 78 17.24 45.97 1.43
CA ASP A 78 18.23 45.13 0.72
C ASP A 78 17.59 44.08 -0.19
N PHE A 79 16.25 43.93 -0.18
CA PHE A 79 15.50 43.03 -1.04
C PHE A 79 14.05 43.48 -1.23
N TRP A 80 13.40 42.89 -2.24
CA TRP A 80 11.97 43.01 -2.53
C TRP A 80 11.17 41.84 -1.93
N ARG A 81 9.98 42.11 -1.40
CA ARG A 81 9.07 41.07 -0.85
C ARG A 81 7.61 41.50 -0.89
N ILE A 82 6.72 40.59 -1.31
CA ILE A 82 5.26 40.82 -1.40
C ILE A 82 4.65 41.22 -0.04
N VAL A 83 4.80 40.41 1.00
CA VAL A 83 4.19 40.67 2.32
C VAL A 83 5.19 40.67 3.49
N PRO A 84 4.95 41.41 4.59
CA PRO A 84 5.93 41.60 5.66
C PRO A 84 6.04 40.45 6.68
N SER A 85 5.04 39.56 6.79
CA SER A 85 5.02 38.57 7.88
C SER A 85 4.32 37.22 7.61
N ASN A 86 3.34 37.15 6.71
CA ASN A 86 2.63 35.89 6.36
C ASN A 86 2.93 35.50 4.91
N ALA A 87 2.57 34.30 4.50
CA ALA A 87 2.66 33.89 3.09
C ALA A 87 1.64 34.66 2.23
N PRO A 88 1.87 34.82 0.92
CA PRO A 88 2.96 34.25 0.10
C PRO A 88 4.34 34.90 0.37
N TRP A 89 5.42 34.12 0.32
CA TRP A 89 6.78 34.53 0.74
C TRP A 89 7.74 34.97 -0.37
N THR A 90 7.20 35.33 -1.53
CA THR A 90 7.98 35.68 -2.73
C THR A 90 8.97 36.80 -2.48
N THR A 91 10.25 36.57 -2.77
CA THR A 91 11.33 37.56 -2.61
C THR A 91 12.29 37.60 -3.80
N VAL A 92 12.84 38.79 -4.06
CA VAL A 92 13.95 38.99 -5.01
C VAL A 92 15.06 39.80 -4.33
N LYS A 93 16.27 39.26 -4.30
CA LYS A 93 17.52 39.90 -3.82
C LYS A 93 18.51 40.02 -4.98
N ALA A 94 19.67 40.63 -4.72
CA ALA A 94 20.74 40.70 -5.71
C ALA A 94 21.09 39.31 -6.28
N GLU A 95 21.44 38.34 -5.43
CA GLU A 95 21.86 36.99 -5.87
C GLU A 95 20.82 35.88 -5.61
N ASN A 96 19.85 36.11 -4.72
CA ASN A 96 18.90 35.08 -4.27
C ASN A 96 17.47 35.46 -4.62
N GLY A 97 16.63 34.47 -4.85
CA GLY A 97 15.19 34.57 -4.96
C GLY A 97 14.47 33.59 -4.05
N HIS A 98 13.18 33.78 -3.95
CA HIS A 98 12.25 32.85 -3.30
C HIS A 98 10.93 32.91 -4.07
N PRO A 99 10.53 31.87 -4.79
CA PRO A 99 9.15 31.72 -5.26
C PRO A 99 8.27 31.11 -4.17
N ASN A 100 6.97 31.42 -4.15
CA ASN A 100 6.03 30.81 -3.22
C ASN A 100 5.36 29.62 -3.90
N GLY A 101 5.44 28.42 -3.30
CA GLY A 101 4.73 27.23 -3.76
C GLY A 101 3.28 27.15 -3.24
N SER A 102 2.53 26.14 -3.70
CA SER A 102 1.11 25.94 -3.38
C SER A 102 0.84 25.60 -1.89
N ASN A 103 1.89 25.23 -1.16
CA ASN A 103 1.81 24.84 0.25
C ASN A 103 1.51 26.00 1.24
N ASN A 104 1.54 27.26 0.78
CA ASN A 104 1.41 28.44 1.63
C ASN A 104 0.66 29.59 0.92
N GLY A 105 -0.54 29.32 0.40
CA GLY A 105 -1.38 30.31 -0.30
C GLY A 105 -1.09 30.32 -1.81
N ASP A 106 -1.37 31.44 -2.48
CA ASP A 106 -1.18 31.57 -3.93
C ASP A 106 0.27 31.30 -4.35
N GLU A 107 0.44 30.46 -5.37
CA GLU A 107 1.73 30.18 -5.98
C GLU A 107 2.22 31.40 -6.74
N HIS A 108 3.43 31.87 -6.43
CA HIS A 108 4.01 33.08 -7.02
C HIS A 108 5.42 32.82 -7.54
N TRP A 109 5.69 33.26 -8.76
CA TRP A 109 7.04 33.20 -9.33
C TRP A 109 7.78 34.50 -9.06
N ALA A 110 9.07 34.41 -8.75
CA ALA A 110 9.92 35.58 -8.53
C ALA A 110 10.60 35.99 -9.84
N VAL A 111 10.36 37.22 -10.32
CA VAL A 111 10.72 37.60 -11.71
C VAL A 111 11.74 38.74 -11.74
N ARG A 112 12.71 38.61 -12.66
CA ARG A 112 13.64 39.67 -13.08
C ARG A 112 13.36 40.00 -14.54
N ARG A 113 12.79 41.18 -14.78
CA ARG A 113 12.56 41.73 -16.11
C ARG A 113 13.73 42.60 -16.56
N TRP A 114 14.19 42.40 -17.79
CA TRP A 114 15.06 43.35 -18.49
C TRP A 114 14.30 43.97 -19.66
N GLU A 115 14.22 45.30 -19.68
CA GLU A 115 13.60 46.06 -20.76
C GLU A 115 14.67 46.67 -21.67
N SER A 116 14.58 46.39 -22.98
CA SER A 116 15.58 46.78 -23.95
C SER A 116 15.49 48.26 -24.34
N ASP A 117 16.65 48.93 -24.37
CA ASP A 117 16.81 50.28 -24.91
C ASP A 117 17.45 50.30 -26.31
N ARG A 118 17.64 49.13 -26.92
CA ARG A 118 18.43 48.93 -28.14
C ARG A 118 17.87 47.83 -29.04
N GLU A 119 18.41 47.75 -30.24
CA GLU A 119 18.14 46.68 -31.19
C GLU A 119 19.42 45.90 -31.49
N GLY A 120 19.29 44.60 -31.80
CA GLY A 120 20.38 43.73 -32.25
C GLY A 120 20.40 42.35 -31.58
N PRO A 121 21.24 41.43 -32.10
CA PRO A 121 21.43 40.10 -31.52
C PRO A 121 22.12 40.21 -30.15
N LEU A 122 21.50 39.66 -29.12
CA LEU A 122 22.02 39.65 -27.75
C LEU A 122 22.04 38.24 -27.17
N ALA A 123 23.06 37.97 -26.34
CA ALA A 123 23.18 36.74 -25.58
C ALA A 123 22.66 36.95 -24.16
N PHE A 124 21.69 36.12 -23.74
CA PHE A 124 21.11 36.10 -22.41
C PHE A 124 21.66 34.91 -21.64
N VAL A 125 22.69 35.16 -20.82
CA VAL A 125 23.28 34.14 -19.96
C VAL A 125 22.53 34.12 -18.64
N TRP A 126 21.71 33.10 -18.43
CA TRP A 126 20.99 32.91 -17.18
C TRP A 126 21.53 31.73 -16.39
N SER A 127 21.33 31.75 -15.08
CA SER A 127 21.89 30.76 -14.17
C SER A 127 20.93 30.48 -13.04
N LEU A 128 20.89 29.21 -12.61
CA LEU A 128 20.02 28.72 -11.56
C LEU A 128 20.77 27.72 -10.70
N ARG A 129 20.63 27.79 -9.37
CA ARG A 129 21.07 26.73 -8.45
C ARG A 129 20.25 26.75 -7.18
N GLU A 130 20.05 25.58 -6.58
CA GLU A 130 19.48 25.44 -5.26
C GLU A 130 20.56 25.73 -4.19
N GLN A 131 20.21 26.31 -3.03
CA GLN A 131 21.20 26.54 -1.96
C GLN A 131 21.03 25.60 -0.75
N ASN A 132 19.90 24.92 -0.62
CA ASN A 132 19.60 23.97 0.44
C ASN A 132 19.32 22.60 -0.18
N ASP A 133 20.01 21.55 0.24
CA ASP A 133 19.97 20.20 -0.34
C ASP A 133 18.80 19.33 0.18
N GLY A 134 17.73 19.96 0.66
CA GLY A 134 16.61 19.31 1.35
C GLY A 134 15.27 19.34 0.62
N GLY A 135 15.22 19.89 -0.61
CA GLY A 135 14.01 20.05 -1.42
C GLY A 135 13.96 19.20 -2.69
N SER A 136 12.83 19.29 -3.39
CA SER A 136 12.50 18.78 -4.73
C SER A 136 13.19 19.58 -5.85
N GLY A 137 13.76 20.76 -5.56
CA GLY A 137 14.54 21.59 -6.47
C GLY A 137 13.89 22.94 -6.77
N VAL A 138 14.37 23.63 -7.81
CA VAL A 138 13.82 24.91 -8.26
C VAL A 138 13.81 24.98 -9.79
N GLY A 139 12.78 25.60 -10.36
CA GLY A 139 12.64 25.82 -11.80
C GLY A 139 12.99 27.24 -12.21
N GLY A 140 13.40 27.41 -13.46
CA GLY A 140 13.59 28.71 -14.09
C GLY A 140 13.08 28.71 -15.52
N SER A 141 12.41 29.80 -15.90
CA SER A 141 11.88 30.02 -17.24
C SER A 141 12.25 31.42 -17.74
N LEU A 142 12.66 31.49 -19.00
CA LEU A 142 13.06 32.69 -19.71
C LEU A 142 12.00 32.99 -20.76
N HIS A 143 11.46 34.20 -20.76
CA HIS A 143 10.41 34.60 -21.69
C HIS A 143 10.83 35.85 -22.46
N HIS A 144 10.52 35.92 -23.75
CA HIS A 144 10.71 37.10 -24.61
C HIS A 144 9.33 37.64 -25.01
N ASN A 145 9.01 38.86 -24.58
CA ASN A 145 7.70 39.49 -24.83
C ASN A 145 6.49 38.63 -24.38
N GLY A 146 6.68 37.73 -23.41
CA GLY A 146 5.66 36.82 -22.89
C GLY A 146 5.84 35.37 -23.35
N VAL A 147 6.38 35.17 -24.55
CA VAL A 147 6.60 33.83 -25.11
C VAL A 147 7.72 33.12 -24.35
N LEU A 148 7.47 31.89 -23.88
CA LEU A 148 8.48 31.04 -23.26
C LEU A 148 9.53 30.65 -24.32
N VAL A 149 10.79 31.02 -24.10
CA VAL A 149 11.88 30.73 -25.05
C VAL A 149 12.88 29.72 -24.51
N ASP A 150 12.97 29.56 -23.19
CA ASP A 150 13.92 28.64 -22.57
C ASP A 150 13.49 28.28 -21.14
N SER A 151 13.51 27.01 -20.75
CA SER A 151 13.21 26.60 -19.36
C SER A 151 14.12 25.46 -18.88
N ALA A 152 14.39 25.37 -17.57
CA ALA A 152 14.87 24.14 -16.93
C ALA A 152 14.77 24.25 -15.41
N ALA A 153 14.83 23.09 -14.76
CA ALA A 153 14.90 22.97 -13.32
C ALA A 153 16.20 22.33 -12.84
N THR A 154 16.54 22.54 -11.58
CA THR A 154 17.68 21.90 -10.91
C THR A 154 17.39 21.67 -9.44
N ASN A 155 17.85 20.54 -8.92
CA ASN A 155 17.96 20.24 -7.49
C ASN A 155 19.44 20.14 -7.05
N ASP A 156 20.36 20.67 -7.87
CA ASP A 156 21.79 20.65 -7.58
C ASP A 156 22.25 21.99 -7.00
N THR A 157 23.01 21.90 -5.90
CA THR A 157 23.70 23.04 -5.28
C THR A 157 24.78 23.69 -6.15
N ASN A 158 25.30 22.99 -7.15
CA ASN A 158 26.19 23.58 -8.17
C ASN A 158 25.41 24.35 -9.23
N GLY A 159 24.19 23.89 -9.53
CA GLY A 159 23.29 24.35 -10.59
C GLY A 159 23.92 24.46 -11.96
N PHE A 160 23.39 25.36 -12.79
CA PHE A 160 23.79 25.53 -14.18
C PHE A 160 23.84 27.00 -14.62
N SER A 161 24.50 27.22 -15.76
CA SER A 161 24.42 28.45 -16.55
C SER A 161 24.19 28.06 -18.01
N ARG A 162 23.27 28.74 -18.68
CA ARG A 162 22.99 28.56 -20.12
C ARG A 162 22.87 29.92 -20.78
N THR A 163 23.08 29.91 -22.09
CA THR A 163 22.97 31.10 -22.93
C THR A 163 21.84 30.86 -23.91
N TYR A 164 20.91 31.80 -24.00
CA TYR A 164 19.90 31.86 -25.04
C TYR A 164 20.12 33.13 -25.88
N PHE A 165 20.01 33.03 -27.19
CA PHE A 165 20.28 34.14 -28.10
C PHE A 165 18.97 34.70 -28.66
N ILE A 166 18.84 36.03 -28.69
CA ILE A 166 17.62 36.71 -29.12
C ILE A 166 17.99 37.90 -30.01
N ASN A 167 17.30 38.07 -31.13
CA ASN A 167 17.31 39.30 -31.90
C ASN A 167 16.35 40.29 -31.22
N ILE A 168 16.89 41.22 -30.46
CA ILE A 168 16.12 42.14 -29.61
C ILE A 168 15.76 43.40 -30.40
N GLU A 169 14.55 43.94 -30.18
CA GLU A 169 14.12 45.27 -30.60
C GLU A 169 14.07 46.27 -29.44
N VAL A 170 13.98 47.57 -29.78
CA VAL A 170 13.81 48.63 -28.76
C VAL A 170 12.42 48.51 -28.14
N GLY A 171 12.38 48.27 -26.83
CA GLY A 171 11.14 48.12 -26.06
C GLY A 171 10.76 46.67 -25.76
N ASP A 172 11.50 45.70 -26.31
CA ASP A 172 11.32 44.28 -25.94
C ASP A 172 11.60 44.06 -24.46
N VAL A 173 10.89 43.09 -23.89
CA VAL A 173 11.06 42.64 -22.52
C VAL A 173 11.54 41.19 -22.48
N VAL A 174 12.51 40.92 -21.62
CA VAL A 174 12.99 39.56 -21.34
C VAL A 174 12.87 39.27 -19.85
N ASP A 175 12.09 38.26 -19.51
CA ASP A 175 11.75 37.88 -18.14
C ASP A 175 12.41 36.58 -17.75
N LEU A 176 13.28 36.62 -16.73
CA LEU A 176 13.72 35.43 -16.03
C LEU A 176 12.85 35.22 -14.80
N ALA A 177 11.97 34.23 -14.86
CA ALA A 177 11.11 33.80 -13.78
C ALA A 177 11.73 32.61 -13.02
N LEU A 178 11.70 32.71 -11.69
CA LEU A 178 12.07 31.63 -10.78
C LEU A 178 10.79 30.98 -10.27
N THR A 179 10.63 29.67 -10.47
CA THR A 179 9.41 28.91 -10.18
C THR A 179 9.64 27.92 -9.04
N PRO A 180 8.61 27.55 -8.27
CA PRO A 180 8.74 26.54 -7.21
C PRO A 180 8.79 25.11 -7.77
N ALA A 181 8.53 24.90 -9.06
CA ALA A 181 8.56 23.58 -9.69
C ALA A 181 10.01 23.11 -9.95
N GLY A 182 10.50 22.19 -9.11
CA GLY A 182 11.80 21.52 -9.30
C GLY A 182 11.77 20.44 -10.39
N PRO A 183 12.86 19.67 -10.60
CA PRO A 183 12.90 18.59 -11.59
C PRO A 183 11.86 17.48 -11.41
N SER A 184 11.27 17.33 -10.23
CA SER A 184 10.17 16.39 -9.96
C SER A 184 8.78 16.93 -10.34
N GLY A 185 8.69 18.19 -10.77
CA GLY A 185 7.40 18.88 -10.96
C GLY A 185 6.67 19.23 -9.66
N ASP A 186 7.20 18.82 -8.51
CA ASP A 186 6.66 19.17 -7.20
C ASP A 186 6.75 20.69 -6.99
N ARG A 187 5.61 21.28 -6.64
CA ARG A 187 5.43 22.71 -6.35
C ARG A 187 5.17 22.97 -4.86
N GLY A 188 5.18 21.89 -4.06
CA GLY A 188 4.82 21.84 -2.65
C GLY A 188 6.01 21.99 -1.70
N ASP A 189 7.21 22.24 -2.19
CA ASP A 189 8.40 22.42 -1.36
C ASP A 189 8.93 23.87 -1.40
N GLY A 190 9.68 24.24 -0.36
CA GLY A 190 10.22 25.58 -0.23
C GLY A 190 11.52 25.71 -1.01
N ALA A 191 11.48 26.38 -2.17
CA ALA A 191 12.64 26.90 -2.92
C ALA A 191 13.39 28.00 -2.13
N ASP A 192 13.72 27.67 -0.88
CA ASP A 192 14.23 28.55 0.15
C ASP A 192 15.67 28.96 -0.18
N GLY A 193 15.85 30.16 -0.74
CA GLY A 193 17.16 30.75 -0.96
C GLY A 193 17.82 30.37 -2.29
N SER A 194 17.05 29.96 -3.28
CA SER A 194 17.53 29.69 -4.64
C SER A 194 18.30 30.87 -5.23
N TYR A 195 19.35 30.57 -5.98
CA TYR A 195 20.12 31.58 -6.70
C TYR A 195 19.64 31.63 -8.14
N PHE A 196 19.40 32.84 -8.64
CA PHE A 196 19.03 33.05 -10.03
C PHE A 196 19.53 34.41 -10.51
N SER A 197 20.10 34.43 -11.72
CA SER A 197 20.70 35.62 -12.32
C SER A 197 20.64 35.57 -13.84
N MET A 198 20.50 36.74 -14.47
CA MET A 198 20.62 36.95 -15.91
C MET A 198 21.67 38.03 -16.22
N ILE A 199 22.49 37.77 -17.24
CA ILE A 199 23.49 38.68 -17.83
C ILE A 199 23.16 38.84 -19.31
N VAL A 200 23.23 40.08 -19.80
CA VAL A 200 22.98 40.44 -21.20
C VAL A 200 24.29 40.89 -21.85
N ASP A 201 24.69 40.27 -22.96
CA ASP A 201 25.95 40.52 -23.69
C ASP A 201 25.70 40.78 -25.18
N ASP A 202 26.56 41.59 -25.82
CA ASP A 202 26.56 41.86 -27.27
C ASP A 202 27.47 40.92 -28.08
N GLU A 203 28.13 39.96 -27.44
CA GLU A 203 28.96 38.95 -28.13
C GLU A 203 28.12 37.82 -28.74
N VAL A 204 27.60 38.04 -29.95
CA VAL A 204 26.86 37.05 -30.75
C VAL A 204 27.52 36.87 -32.12
N ASN A 205 27.79 35.63 -32.55
CA ASN A 205 28.26 35.34 -33.91
C ASN A 205 27.10 35.27 -34.91
N ASP A 206 27.40 35.22 -36.20
CA ASP A 206 26.36 35.16 -37.25
C ASP A 206 25.46 33.93 -37.12
N THR A 207 26.02 32.83 -36.60
CA THR A 207 25.32 31.63 -36.17
C THR A 207 25.70 31.25 -34.75
N GLU A 208 24.69 30.87 -33.97
CA GLU A 208 24.85 30.26 -32.65
C GLU A 208 23.92 29.04 -32.54
N THR A 209 24.04 28.28 -31.45
CA THR A 209 23.17 27.15 -31.16
C THR A 209 22.41 27.42 -29.86
N GLN A 210 21.08 27.34 -29.92
CA GLN A 210 20.23 27.46 -28.74
C GLN A 210 20.38 26.22 -27.83
N PRO A 211 19.92 26.26 -26.57
CA PRO A 211 20.03 25.14 -25.64
C PRO A 211 19.34 23.83 -26.10
N ASP A 212 18.29 23.92 -26.90
CA ASP A 212 17.55 22.79 -27.50
C ASP A 212 18.28 22.16 -28.71
N GLY A 213 19.34 22.80 -29.21
CA GLY A 213 20.09 22.37 -30.38
C GLY A 213 19.69 23.05 -31.70
N SER A 214 18.62 23.86 -31.70
CA SER A 214 18.21 24.66 -32.85
C SER A 214 19.26 25.74 -33.16
N ALA A 215 19.32 26.15 -34.42
CA ALA A 215 20.22 27.20 -34.84
C ALA A 215 19.63 28.59 -34.54
N PHE A 216 20.44 29.47 -33.96
CA PHE A 216 20.12 30.89 -33.89
C PHE A 216 20.84 31.65 -35.01
N ILE A 217 20.07 32.39 -35.78
CA ILE A 217 20.57 33.25 -36.85
C ILE A 217 20.54 34.71 -36.40
N SER A 218 21.71 35.33 -36.39
CA SER A 218 21.83 36.74 -36.05
C SER A 218 21.14 37.62 -37.09
N ALA A 219 20.36 38.62 -36.66
CA ALA A 219 19.80 39.63 -37.57
C ALA A 219 20.87 40.47 -38.30
N THR A 220 22.14 40.31 -37.95
CA THR A 220 23.28 40.92 -38.65
C THR A 220 24.12 39.93 -39.42
N ALA A 221 23.63 38.70 -39.63
CA ALA A 221 24.31 37.69 -40.43
C ALA A 221 24.57 38.21 -41.86
N ASP A 222 25.67 37.75 -42.47
CA ASP A 222 25.99 38.08 -43.86
C ASP A 222 24.90 37.52 -44.80
N ASP A 223 24.55 38.30 -45.82
CA ASP A 223 23.63 38.00 -46.93
C ASP A 223 24.43 38.37 -48.21
N ASP A 224 25.16 37.39 -48.76
CA ASP A 224 26.14 37.59 -49.84
C ASP A 224 25.47 37.76 -51.22
N ASP A 225 24.25 37.27 -51.40
CA ASP A 225 23.51 37.38 -52.66
C ASP A 225 22.40 38.45 -52.68
N GLU A 226 22.21 39.13 -51.55
CA GLU A 226 21.39 40.32 -51.33
C GLU A 226 19.89 40.10 -51.60
N ASP A 227 19.39 38.89 -51.32
CA ASP A 227 18.00 38.54 -51.59
C ASP A 227 17.07 38.73 -50.38
N GLY A 228 17.63 38.95 -49.19
CA GLY A 228 16.91 39.17 -47.94
C GLY A 228 16.90 37.97 -46.98
N LEU A 229 17.42 36.82 -47.40
CA LEU A 229 17.75 35.69 -46.55
C LEU A 229 19.22 35.78 -46.14
N SER A 230 19.56 35.26 -44.96
CA SER A 230 20.96 35.22 -44.54
C SER A 230 21.65 33.95 -45.03
N ASP A 231 22.92 34.05 -45.44
CA ASP A 231 23.76 32.90 -45.83
C ASP A 231 23.73 31.78 -44.78
N ALA A 232 23.65 32.19 -43.52
CA ALA A 232 23.66 31.34 -42.35
C ALA A 232 22.40 30.45 -42.24
N TRP A 233 21.23 30.99 -42.59
CA TRP A 233 19.96 30.27 -42.62
C TRP A 233 19.90 29.36 -43.86
N GLU A 234 20.30 29.89 -45.03
CA GLU A 234 20.30 29.14 -46.29
C GLU A 234 21.25 27.93 -46.24
N GLU A 235 22.41 28.03 -45.59
CA GLU A 235 23.34 26.89 -45.47
C GLU A 235 22.80 25.77 -44.54
N ILE A 236 21.80 26.04 -43.69
CA ILE A 236 21.15 25.02 -42.85
C ILE A 236 20.21 24.18 -43.69
N TYR A 237 19.31 24.83 -44.42
CA TYR A 237 18.23 24.16 -45.17
C TYR A 237 18.64 23.82 -46.61
N ALA A 238 19.59 24.54 -47.19
CA ALA A 238 20.17 24.32 -48.52
C ALA A 238 21.71 24.34 -48.53
N PRO A 239 22.37 23.39 -47.84
CA PRO A 239 23.83 23.40 -47.65
C PRO A 239 24.62 23.43 -48.97
N GLY A 240 25.40 24.50 -49.15
CA GLY A 240 26.29 24.71 -50.29
C GLY A 240 25.64 25.32 -51.52
N ASP A 241 24.37 25.74 -51.46
CA ASP A 241 23.65 26.43 -52.53
C ASP A 241 22.75 27.54 -51.95
N LEU A 242 23.34 28.72 -51.72
CA LEU A 242 22.61 29.90 -51.25
C LEU A 242 21.46 30.28 -52.20
N SER A 243 21.53 29.93 -53.49
CA SER A 243 20.45 30.28 -54.44
C SER A 243 19.25 29.33 -54.46
N ALA A 244 19.20 28.35 -53.56
CA ALA A 244 18.12 27.36 -53.50
C ALA A 244 16.85 27.91 -52.84
N LEU A 245 17.03 28.69 -51.77
CA LEU A 245 15.99 29.50 -51.14
C LEU A 245 16.08 30.92 -51.73
N ASN A 246 15.00 31.69 -51.68
CA ASN A 246 14.97 33.00 -52.30
C ASN A 246 14.08 34.00 -51.54
N GLY A 247 14.70 35.05 -51.02
CA GLY A 247 14.06 36.13 -50.25
C GLY A 247 13.17 37.10 -51.06
N ASP A 248 12.76 36.76 -52.28
CA ASP A 248 11.94 37.64 -53.13
C ASP A 248 10.46 37.76 -52.70
N GLY A 249 10.05 36.99 -51.69
CA GLY A 249 8.69 36.92 -51.17
C GLY A 249 7.70 36.25 -52.13
N VAL A 250 8.20 35.38 -53.02
CA VAL A 250 7.40 34.61 -53.99
C VAL A 250 7.88 33.16 -54.11
N ALA A 251 9.17 32.89 -53.94
CA ALA A 251 9.66 31.52 -53.81
C ALA A 251 9.12 30.88 -52.53
N ASP A 252 8.76 29.61 -52.62
CA ASP A 252 8.03 28.79 -51.65
C ASP A 252 8.57 27.37 -51.92
N TYR A 253 9.47 26.93 -51.06
CA TYR A 253 10.35 25.79 -51.36
C TYR A 253 9.68 24.44 -51.09
N ASP A 254 8.81 24.35 -50.08
CA ASP A 254 8.07 23.15 -49.70
C ASP A 254 6.62 23.10 -50.22
N GLU A 255 6.14 24.19 -50.83
CA GLU A 255 4.84 24.36 -51.48
C GLU A 255 3.65 24.39 -50.50
N ASP A 256 3.84 24.86 -49.26
CA ASP A 256 2.78 25.02 -48.24
C ASP A 256 1.95 26.32 -48.42
N GLY A 257 2.54 27.34 -49.04
CA GLY A 257 1.92 28.64 -49.30
C GLY A 257 2.58 29.84 -48.61
N LEU A 258 3.51 29.63 -47.69
CA LEU A 258 4.45 30.63 -47.20
C LEU A 258 5.62 30.76 -48.17
N SER A 259 6.09 31.99 -48.38
CA SER A 259 7.35 32.18 -49.10
C SER A 259 8.56 31.91 -48.21
N ASP A 260 9.71 31.55 -48.80
CA ASP A 260 10.97 31.35 -48.07
C ASP A 260 11.33 32.55 -47.16
N LEU A 261 10.92 33.76 -47.57
CA LEU A 261 11.06 34.97 -46.75
C LEU A 261 10.09 35.01 -45.57
N GLU A 262 8.83 34.59 -45.76
CA GLU A 262 7.84 34.49 -44.69
C GLU A 262 8.26 33.42 -43.70
N GLU A 263 8.71 32.26 -44.14
CA GLU A 263 9.22 31.18 -43.29
C GLU A 263 10.43 31.64 -42.46
N PHE A 264 11.38 32.31 -43.10
CA PHE A 264 12.51 32.93 -42.40
C PHE A 264 12.07 33.91 -41.29
N ASN A 265 11.01 34.69 -41.54
CA ASN A 265 10.50 35.66 -40.57
C ASN A 265 9.67 35.00 -39.46
N ASN A 266 8.96 33.90 -39.77
CA ASN A 266 8.11 33.16 -38.85
C ASN A 266 8.85 32.02 -38.12
N LYS A 267 10.11 31.77 -38.50
CA LYS A 267 11.00 30.73 -37.94
C LYS A 267 10.54 29.29 -38.23
N THR A 268 9.80 29.11 -39.31
CA THR A 268 9.38 27.80 -39.80
C THR A 268 10.45 27.16 -40.69
N ASN A 269 10.32 25.87 -40.95
CA ASN A 269 11.27 25.07 -41.69
C ASN A 269 10.94 25.09 -43.19
N PRO A 270 11.74 25.77 -44.04
CA PRO A 270 11.44 25.91 -45.47
C PRO A 270 11.50 24.62 -46.29
N ASP A 271 11.89 23.48 -45.71
CA ASP A 271 11.89 22.15 -46.37
C ASP A 271 10.74 21.26 -45.87
N GLU A 272 9.89 21.74 -44.94
CA GLU A 272 8.81 20.97 -44.31
C GLU A 272 7.57 21.84 -44.12
N SER A 273 6.50 21.51 -44.86
CA SER A 273 5.22 22.24 -44.86
C SER A 273 4.48 22.27 -43.52
N ASP A 274 4.97 21.54 -42.52
CA ASP A 274 4.39 21.34 -41.19
C ASP A 274 5.61 21.20 -40.27
N THR A 275 5.99 22.31 -39.65
CA THR A 275 7.30 22.46 -38.98
C THR A 275 7.35 21.69 -37.66
N ASP A 276 6.26 21.60 -36.92
CA ASP A 276 6.21 20.91 -35.63
C ASP A 276 5.59 19.50 -35.67
N GLY A 277 4.99 19.14 -36.82
CA GLY A 277 4.55 17.80 -37.16
C GLY A 277 3.21 17.42 -36.54
N ASP A 278 2.35 18.40 -36.25
CA ASP A 278 1.07 18.22 -35.58
C ASP A 278 -0.09 17.88 -36.55
N GLY A 279 0.15 18.08 -37.85
CA GLY A 279 -0.80 17.80 -38.94
C GLY A 279 -1.45 19.03 -39.57
N LEU A 280 -1.18 20.24 -39.08
CA LEU A 280 -1.54 21.52 -39.68
C LEU A 280 -0.33 22.10 -40.44
N ASP A 281 -0.55 22.76 -41.58
CA ASP A 281 0.56 23.37 -42.33
C ASP A 281 0.88 24.77 -41.81
N ASP A 282 2.16 25.17 -41.89
CA ASP A 282 2.64 26.43 -41.29
C ASP A 282 1.84 27.64 -41.82
N PHE A 283 1.47 27.61 -43.11
CA PHE A 283 0.58 28.60 -43.71
C PHE A 283 -0.80 28.68 -43.01
N ALA A 284 -1.47 27.54 -42.80
CA ALA A 284 -2.79 27.47 -42.18
C ALA A 284 -2.75 27.93 -40.72
N GLU A 285 -1.71 27.55 -39.99
CA GLU A 285 -1.48 27.98 -38.62
C GLU A 285 -1.39 29.50 -38.52
N ILE A 286 -0.60 30.13 -39.38
CA ILE A 286 -0.39 31.58 -39.33
C ILE A 286 -1.61 32.37 -39.86
N ASP A 287 -2.13 32.03 -41.05
CA ASP A 287 -3.14 32.86 -41.74
C ASP A 287 -4.58 32.46 -41.40
N GLU A 288 -4.84 31.18 -41.10
CA GLU A 288 -6.20 30.66 -40.88
C GLU A 288 -6.54 30.50 -39.40
N HIS A 289 -5.62 30.00 -38.58
CA HIS A 289 -5.88 29.60 -37.19
C HIS A 289 -5.25 30.50 -36.12
N SER A 290 -4.22 31.27 -36.50
CA SER A 290 -3.39 32.08 -35.57
C SER A 290 -2.68 31.26 -34.48
N SER A 291 -2.43 29.98 -34.72
CA SER A 291 -1.59 29.10 -33.88
C SER A 291 -0.09 29.34 -34.14
N ASP A 292 0.78 28.79 -33.28
CA ASP A 292 2.24 28.88 -33.40
C ASP A 292 2.80 27.67 -34.17
N PRO A 293 3.28 27.85 -35.43
CA PRO A 293 3.72 26.75 -36.29
C PRO A 293 5.03 26.08 -35.87
N THR A 294 5.46 26.33 -34.65
CA THR A 294 6.65 25.71 -34.05
C THR A 294 6.34 25.01 -32.74
N ASN A 295 5.05 24.95 -32.37
CA ASN A 295 4.55 24.36 -31.14
C ASN A 295 3.28 23.54 -31.40
N PRO A 296 3.36 22.20 -31.34
CA PRO A 296 2.29 21.31 -31.80
C PRO A 296 1.03 21.29 -30.92
N ASP A 297 0.95 22.15 -29.91
CA ASP A 297 -0.16 22.35 -28.96
C ASP A 297 -0.01 23.80 -28.44
N THR A 298 -0.59 24.75 -29.16
CA THR A 298 -0.36 26.18 -28.98
C THR A 298 -0.90 26.70 -27.66
N ASP A 299 -2.04 26.20 -27.18
CA ASP A 299 -2.68 26.65 -25.95
C ASP A 299 -2.45 25.74 -24.73
N GLY A 300 -1.81 24.59 -24.93
CA GLY A 300 -1.31 23.71 -23.89
C GLY A 300 -2.40 22.90 -23.18
N ASP A 301 -3.51 22.62 -23.86
CA ASP A 301 -4.65 21.93 -23.29
C ASP A 301 -4.55 20.38 -23.39
N GLY A 302 -3.56 19.90 -24.13
CA GLY A 302 -3.26 18.49 -24.34
C GLY A 302 -3.80 17.89 -25.64
N ILE A 303 -4.44 18.69 -26.50
CA ILE A 303 -4.79 18.34 -27.87
C ILE A 303 -3.83 19.08 -28.82
N ALA A 304 -3.43 18.44 -29.92
CA ALA A 304 -2.61 19.12 -30.93
C ALA A 304 -3.45 20.07 -31.80
N ASP A 305 -2.89 21.20 -32.26
CA ASP A 305 -3.63 22.22 -33.01
C ASP A 305 -4.30 21.64 -34.26
N GLY A 306 -3.60 20.77 -34.97
CA GLY A 306 -4.12 20.01 -36.11
C GLY A 306 -5.28 19.07 -35.75
N GLU A 307 -5.25 18.43 -34.58
CA GLU A 307 -6.33 17.54 -34.10
C GLU A 307 -7.58 18.35 -33.73
N GLU A 308 -7.43 19.54 -33.16
CA GLU A 308 -8.54 20.43 -32.83
C GLU A 308 -9.25 20.95 -34.08
N VAL A 309 -8.49 21.38 -35.08
CA VAL A 309 -9.03 21.90 -36.33
C VAL A 309 -9.76 20.81 -37.13
N GLU A 310 -9.22 19.59 -37.16
CA GLU A 310 -9.85 18.45 -37.85
C GLU A 310 -10.94 17.75 -37.02
N GLY A 311 -11.08 18.07 -35.73
CA GLY A 311 -12.02 17.47 -34.78
C GLY A 311 -13.52 17.59 -35.15
N ASP A 312 -14.34 16.71 -34.57
CA ASP A 312 -15.81 16.78 -34.65
C ASP A 312 -16.43 16.59 -33.25
N PRO A 313 -16.80 17.66 -32.53
CA PRO A 313 -16.76 19.06 -32.99
C PRO A 313 -15.34 19.65 -33.05
N PRO A 314 -15.08 20.64 -33.92
CA PRO A 314 -13.78 21.33 -33.95
C PRO A 314 -13.67 22.34 -32.80
N THR A 315 -12.51 22.37 -32.15
CA THR A 315 -12.14 23.26 -31.04
C THR A 315 -11.16 24.34 -31.52
N SER A 316 -10.61 25.14 -30.61
CA SER A 316 -9.83 26.33 -30.93
C SER A 316 -8.37 26.15 -30.55
N PRO A 317 -7.42 26.10 -31.50
CA PRO A 317 -5.98 25.88 -31.26
C PRO A 317 -5.22 27.02 -30.57
N ILE A 318 -5.94 27.94 -29.93
CA ILE A 318 -5.38 29.11 -29.25
C ILE A 318 -6.16 29.44 -27.97
N ALA A 319 -7.11 28.58 -27.61
CA ALA A 319 -7.99 28.78 -26.48
C ALA A 319 -8.33 27.42 -25.86
N SER A 320 -7.60 27.11 -24.80
CA SER A 320 -7.69 25.83 -24.09
C SER A 320 -9.08 25.48 -23.54
N ASP A 321 -10.03 26.41 -23.53
CA ASP A 321 -11.44 26.22 -23.17
C ASP A 321 -12.28 26.94 -24.23
N THR A 322 -12.71 26.20 -25.26
CA THR A 322 -13.36 26.76 -26.45
C THR A 322 -14.68 27.44 -26.12
N ASP A 323 -15.42 26.95 -25.13
CA ASP A 323 -16.76 27.43 -24.82
C ASP A 323 -16.87 28.31 -23.56
N GLY A 324 -15.81 28.37 -22.76
CA GLY A 324 -15.62 29.22 -21.60
C GLY A 324 -16.36 28.76 -20.35
N ASP A 325 -16.59 27.45 -20.18
CA ASP A 325 -17.28 26.90 -19.01
C ASP A 325 -16.36 26.55 -17.83
N GLY A 326 -15.05 26.57 -18.05
CA GLY A 326 -14.00 26.32 -17.07
C GLY A 326 -13.40 24.92 -17.09
N PHE A 327 -13.71 24.08 -18.08
CA PHE A 327 -13.00 22.84 -18.39
C PHE A 327 -12.22 23.02 -19.70
N SER A 328 -11.05 22.38 -19.81
CA SER A 328 -10.30 22.45 -21.07
C SER A 328 -10.86 21.50 -22.11
N ASP A 329 -10.67 21.79 -23.39
CA ASP A 329 -11.20 20.95 -24.47
C ASP A 329 -10.65 19.52 -24.36
N GLY A 330 -9.36 19.37 -24.03
CA GLY A 330 -8.72 18.10 -23.70
C GLY A 330 -9.35 17.34 -22.52
N ASP A 331 -9.69 18.04 -21.42
CA ASP A 331 -10.40 17.44 -20.29
C ASP A 331 -11.78 16.94 -20.73
N GLU A 332 -12.51 17.74 -21.50
CA GLU A 332 -13.85 17.41 -21.95
C GLU A 332 -13.89 16.21 -22.89
N ILE A 333 -12.98 16.14 -23.86
CA ILE A 333 -12.85 14.98 -24.73
C ILE A 333 -12.50 13.73 -23.92
N SER A 334 -11.60 13.85 -22.93
CA SER A 334 -11.22 12.72 -22.07
C SER A 334 -12.38 12.19 -21.22
N PHE A 335 -13.35 13.06 -20.89
CA PHE A 335 -14.56 12.73 -20.13
C PHE A 335 -15.83 12.66 -21.00
N ASN A 336 -15.67 12.63 -22.32
CA ASN A 336 -16.74 12.49 -23.31
C ASN A 336 -17.86 13.56 -23.16
N SER A 337 -17.50 14.79 -22.76
CA SER A 337 -18.33 16.01 -22.97
C SER A 337 -18.15 16.59 -24.36
N ASP A 338 -19.00 17.55 -24.71
CA ASP A 338 -18.88 18.35 -25.93
C ASP A 338 -18.16 19.67 -25.61
N PRO A 339 -16.89 19.85 -26.02
CA PRO A 339 -16.06 21.03 -25.69
C PRO A 339 -16.54 22.36 -26.32
N THR A 340 -17.63 22.31 -27.09
CA THR A 340 -18.22 23.49 -27.74
C THR A 340 -19.54 23.91 -27.10
N ARG A 341 -19.92 23.26 -26.00
CA ARG A 341 -21.21 23.41 -25.31
C ARG A 341 -21.04 23.59 -23.80
N SER A 342 -20.99 24.86 -23.37
CA SER A 342 -20.96 25.25 -21.94
C SER A 342 -22.08 24.72 -21.02
N ASP A 343 -23.06 23.98 -21.55
CA ASP A 343 -24.10 23.28 -20.79
C ASP A 343 -23.87 21.76 -20.69
N ASP A 344 -22.83 21.22 -21.31
CA ASP A 344 -22.42 19.81 -21.36
C ASP A 344 -20.99 19.66 -20.85
N THR A 345 -20.80 19.96 -19.56
CA THR A 345 -19.48 19.89 -18.91
C THR A 345 -19.17 18.46 -18.44
N PRO A 346 -17.91 18.13 -18.08
CA PRO A 346 -17.52 16.85 -17.45
C PRO A 346 -18.31 16.46 -16.19
N LEU A 347 -19.09 17.38 -15.61
CA LEU A 347 -19.88 17.17 -14.39
C LEU A 347 -21.39 17.10 -14.67
N SER A 348 -21.85 17.34 -15.90
CA SER A 348 -23.27 17.55 -16.21
C SER A 348 -24.14 16.30 -16.06
N LEU A 349 -23.56 15.12 -16.29
CA LEU A 349 -24.19 13.79 -16.23
C LEU A 349 -23.42 12.80 -15.33
N LEU A 350 -22.57 13.34 -14.46
CA LEU A 350 -21.79 12.58 -13.49
C LEU A 350 -22.69 12.13 -12.33
N LEU A 351 -22.71 10.81 -12.07
CA LEU A 351 -23.43 10.20 -10.93
C LEU A 351 -22.53 10.03 -9.71
N GLY A 352 -21.22 9.90 -9.91
CA GLY A 352 -20.27 9.83 -8.80
C GLY A 352 -18.82 9.96 -9.24
N ASP A 353 -17.99 10.57 -8.40
CA ASP A 353 -16.54 10.69 -8.57
C ASP A 353 -15.84 10.49 -7.23
N SER A 354 -15.19 9.34 -7.12
CA SER A 354 -14.52 8.89 -5.89
C SER A 354 -13.43 9.84 -5.36
N SER A 355 -12.90 10.73 -6.21
CA SER A 355 -11.88 11.70 -5.85
C SER A 355 -12.52 13.02 -5.40
N SER A 356 -13.42 13.60 -6.19
CA SER A 356 -14.00 14.92 -5.90
C SER A 356 -15.04 14.85 -4.77
N GLU A 357 -15.70 13.71 -4.59
CA GLU A 357 -16.68 13.44 -3.53
C GLU A 357 -16.03 12.84 -2.28
N TRP A 358 -14.70 12.93 -2.15
CA TRP A 358 -13.97 12.45 -0.98
C TRP A 358 -14.45 13.12 0.31
N SER A 359 -15.18 12.36 1.11
CA SER A 359 -15.95 12.85 2.26
C SER A 359 -15.14 13.10 3.54
N GLY A 360 -13.81 13.03 3.49
CA GLY A 360 -12.96 13.28 4.67
C GLY A 360 -13.24 12.34 5.84
N GLY A 361 -13.49 11.06 5.53
CA GLY A 361 -13.66 9.99 6.51
C GLY A 361 -15.10 9.74 6.95
N ILE A 362 -16.09 10.01 6.09
CA ILE A 362 -17.50 9.69 6.33
C ILE A 362 -17.92 8.58 5.35
N GLN A 363 -18.26 7.41 5.88
CA GLN A 363 -18.74 6.30 5.06
C GLN A 363 -20.17 6.54 4.55
N GLY A 364 -20.46 6.09 3.31
CA GLY A 364 -21.77 6.12 2.68
C GLY A 364 -22.24 7.49 2.19
N GLN A 365 -21.40 8.53 2.27
CA GLN A 365 -21.70 9.86 1.75
C GLN A 365 -21.52 9.86 0.22
N ASP A 366 -22.45 10.51 -0.50
CA ASP A 366 -22.44 10.60 -1.96
C ASP A 366 -22.31 9.21 -2.60
N ASN A 367 -22.96 8.23 -1.96
CA ASN A 367 -22.95 6.80 -2.32
C ASN A 367 -21.60 6.08 -2.24
N TRP A 368 -20.53 6.74 -1.77
CA TRP A 368 -19.21 6.13 -1.59
C TRP A 368 -18.99 5.51 -0.22
N THR A 369 -18.50 4.28 -0.21
CA THR A 369 -17.96 3.58 0.97
C THR A 369 -16.55 3.10 0.65
N ASN A 370 -15.60 3.40 1.54
CA ASN A 370 -14.19 3.04 1.37
C ASN A 370 -13.87 1.86 2.27
N GLY A 371 -13.15 0.88 1.74
CA GLY A 371 -12.83 -0.34 2.46
C GLY A 371 -11.59 -1.03 1.91
N TRP A 372 -11.47 -2.29 2.27
CA TRP A 372 -10.39 -3.16 1.88
C TRP A 372 -10.89 -4.61 1.90
N ARG A 373 -10.12 -5.50 1.29
CA ARG A 373 -10.35 -6.94 1.27
C ARG A 373 -9.15 -7.65 1.89
N ASN A 374 -9.36 -8.75 2.64
CA ASN A 374 -8.28 -9.60 3.15
C ASN A 374 -8.04 -10.83 2.26
N VAL A 375 -7.29 -10.65 1.18
CA VAL A 375 -7.02 -11.70 0.19
C VAL A 375 -6.32 -12.93 0.78
N SER A 376 -5.59 -12.78 1.89
CA SER A 376 -4.95 -13.93 2.56
C SER A 376 -5.92 -14.83 3.31
N VAL A 377 -7.06 -14.29 3.74
CA VAL A 377 -8.15 -15.05 4.39
C VAL A 377 -9.12 -15.59 3.33
N ASP A 378 -9.34 -14.85 2.24
CA ASP A 378 -10.26 -15.22 1.15
C ASP A 378 -9.66 -16.27 0.18
N ALA A 379 -8.82 -17.19 0.68
CA ALA A 379 -8.18 -18.28 -0.05
C ALA A 379 -7.28 -17.90 -1.25
N ALA A 380 -6.86 -16.63 -1.37
CA ALA A 380 -6.06 -16.13 -2.50
C ALA A 380 -6.68 -16.38 -3.89
N GLY A 381 -8.01 -16.53 -3.97
CA GLY A 381 -8.74 -16.71 -5.22
C GLY A 381 -8.82 -15.44 -6.06
N GLU A 382 -8.98 -15.59 -7.39
CA GLU A 382 -9.21 -14.43 -8.29
C GLU A 382 -10.64 -13.88 -8.24
N ASN A 383 -11.57 -14.58 -7.57
CA ASN A 383 -12.94 -14.12 -7.39
C ASN A 383 -13.00 -13.14 -6.23
N TYR A 384 -13.54 -11.95 -6.48
CA TYR A 384 -13.81 -10.93 -5.48
C TYR A 384 -15.32 -10.87 -5.31
N ASP A 385 -15.82 -11.29 -4.17
CA ASP A 385 -17.24 -11.14 -3.84
C ASP A 385 -17.48 -9.77 -3.22
N ALA A 386 -18.35 -8.97 -3.83
CA ALA A 386 -18.60 -7.63 -3.33
C ALA A 386 -19.30 -7.63 -1.96
N ARG A 387 -20.13 -8.61 -1.63
CA ARG A 387 -20.90 -8.61 -0.39
C ARG A 387 -20.07 -9.06 0.81
N THR A 388 -19.21 -10.05 0.62
CA THR A 388 -18.52 -10.75 1.72
C THR A 388 -17.06 -10.31 1.88
N ASP A 389 -16.33 -10.13 0.77
CA ASP A 389 -14.91 -9.77 0.82
C ASP A 389 -14.67 -8.28 1.15
N PHE A 390 -15.69 -7.43 0.98
CA PHE A 390 -15.55 -5.99 1.23
C PHE A 390 -15.70 -5.64 2.71
N ILE A 391 -14.56 -5.31 3.33
CA ILE A 391 -14.50 -4.86 4.72
C ILE A 391 -14.45 -3.32 4.73
N PRO A 392 -15.53 -2.62 5.15
CA PRO A 392 -15.51 -1.17 5.24
C PRO A 392 -14.55 -0.72 6.35
N TYR A 393 -13.82 0.38 6.11
CA TYR A 393 -13.00 0.96 7.16
C TYR A 393 -13.87 1.45 8.33
N THR A 394 -13.42 1.18 9.55
CA THR A 394 -14.08 1.56 10.80
C THR A 394 -13.53 2.87 11.37
N GLY A 395 -14.39 3.65 12.03
CA GLY A 395 -14.06 4.99 12.53
C GLY A 395 -14.51 6.11 11.57
N GLY A 396 -13.91 7.30 11.72
CA GLY A 396 -14.20 8.44 10.85
C GLY A 396 -14.30 9.77 11.58
N SER A 397 -14.56 10.85 10.84
CA SER A 397 -14.68 12.20 11.40
C SER A 397 -15.84 12.36 12.39
N ASN A 398 -16.83 11.45 12.34
CA ASN A 398 -17.98 11.41 13.23
C ASN A 398 -17.75 10.64 14.55
N ASP A 399 -16.70 9.81 14.64
CA ASP A 399 -16.43 8.95 15.80
C ASP A 399 -15.51 9.59 16.85
N GLY A 400 -15.16 10.87 16.68
CA GLY A 400 -14.29 11.61 17.58
C GLY A 400 -12.82 11.55 17.17
N GLY A 401 -11.93 12.14 17.96
CA GLY A 401 -10.48 12.17 17.65
C GLY A 401 -9.78 10.87 18.03
N TRP A 402 -8.74 10.54 17.27
CA TRP A 402 -7.87 9.36 17.39
C TRP A 402 -7.67 8.84 18.83
N ASP A 403 -8.06 7.58 19.08
CA ASP A 403 -7.96 6.91 20.39
C ASP A 403 -6.84 5.86 20.49
N GLY A 404 -6.24 5.48 19.37
CA GLY A 404 -5.10 4.56 19.30
C GLY A 404 -5.44 3.08 19.29
N VAL A 405 -6.72 2.69 19.13
CA VAL A 405 -7.12 1.27 19.15
C VAL A 405 -8.14 0.89 18.06
N GLN A 406 -9.19 1.69 17.81
CA GLN A 406 -10.31 1.25 16.96
C GLN A 406 -10.67 2.17 15.78
N GLN A 407 -10.11 3.38 15.71
CA GLN A 407 -10.32 4.23 14.54
C GLN A 407 -9.34 3.82 13.43
N GLN A 408 -9.73 3.89 12.17
CA GLN A 408 -8.83 3.72 11.02
C GLN A 408 -8.69 5.02 10.21
N TRP A 409 -9.43 6.06 10.59
CA TRP A 409 -9.33 7.40 10.00
C TRP A 409 -8.28 8.25 10.74
N ASN A 410 -7.25 8.72 10.03
CA ASN A 410 -6.19 9.55 10.63
C ASN A 410 -6.39 11.07 10.45
N GLY A 411 -7.49 11.50 9.83
CA GLY A 411 -7.78 12.91 9.51
C GLY A 411 -7.63 13.26 8.03
N ASN A 412 -6.82 12.50 7.29
CA ASN A 412 -6.57 12.70 5.86
C ASN A 412 -6.83 11.45 5.01
N ALA A 413 -6.67 10.26 5.60
CA ALA A 413 -6.80 8.97 4.93
C ALA A 413 -7.29 7.88 5.89
N TRP A 414 -7.79 6.79 5.30
CA TRP A 414 -7.99 5.51 5.96
C TRP A 414 -6.68 4.74 6.01
N ASP A 415 -6.32 4.21 7.17
CA ASP A 415 -5.03 3.60 7.45
C ASP A 415 -5.21 2.47 8.49
N LEU A 416 -4.83 1.24 8.15
CA LEU A 416 -4.84 0.10 9.07
C LEU A 416 -3.58 0.00 9.92
N ASN A 417 -2.50 0.70 9.57
CA ASN A 417 -1.18 0.59 10.19
C ASN A 417 -1.05 1.48 11.46
N THR A 418 -2.05 1.44 12.32
CA THR A 418 -2.17 2.44 13.39
C THR A 418 -1.37 2.09 14.66
N ALA A 419 -0.78 0.89 14.71
CA ALA A 419 0.18 0.43 15.72
C ALA A 419 1.66 0.52 15.27
N GLY A 420 1.95 0.98 14.05
CA GLY A 420 3.32 1.01 13.50
C GLY A 420 3.88 -0.36 13.12
N ALA A 421 2.98 -1.30 12.83
CA ALA A 421 3.25 -2.63 12.32
C ALA A 421 2.23 -2.91 11.21
N ALA A 422 2.59 -3.84 10.34
CA ALA A 422 1.73 -4.27 9.25
C ALA A 422 0.40 -4.86 9.76
N PRO A 423 -0.67 -4.88 8.93
CA PRO A 423 -0.71 -4.60 7.49
C PRO A 423 -0.67 -3.10 7.13
N TRP A 424 0.07 -2.74 6.07
CA TRP A 424 0.26 -1.36 5.59
C TRP A 424 -0.82 -0.92 4.59
N THR A 425 -2.08 -1.21 4.89
CA THR A 425 -3.21 -0.89 4.00
C THR A 425 -3.66 0.55 4.21
N TYR A 426 -3.67 1.34 3.13
CA TYR A 426 -3.97 2.77 3.19
C TYR A 426 -4.76 3.23 1.97
N LEU A 427 -5.77 4.08 2.18
CA LEU A 427 -6.60 4.65 1.12
C LEU A 427 -6.95 6.12 1.44
N ALA A 428 -6.58 7.02 0.54
CA ALA A 428 -6.88 8.45 0.59
C ALA A 428 -7.65 8.89 -0.67
N LYS A 429 -7.86 10.21 -0.83
CA LYS A 429 -8.59 10.79 -1.98
C LYS A 429 -8.23 10.14 -3.31
N GLU A 430 -6.93 10.03 -3.60
CA GLU A 430 -6.40 9.33 -4.79
C GLU A 430 -5.27 8.38 -4.42
N ALA A 431 -4.42 8.76 -3.45
CA ALA A 431 -3.33 7.92 -3.01
C ALA A 431 -3.84 6.63 -2.33
N THR A 432 -3.20 5.51 -2.66
CA THR A 432 -3.57 4.20 -2.17
C THR A 432 -2.33 3.34 -2.00
N HIS A 433 -2.41 2.41 -1.06
CA HIS A 433 -1.38 1.44 -0.76
C HIS A 433 -2.05 0.13 -0.29
N PRO A 434 -2.30 -0.84 -1.19
CA PRO A 434 -2.63 -2.19 -0.77
C PRO A 434 -1.45 -2.85 -0.05
N ASN A 435 -1.73 -3.77 0.88
CA ASN A 435 -0.67 -4.51 1.58
C ASN A 435 -0.36 -5.80 0.82
N GLY A 436 0.91 -6.09 0.56
CA GLY A 436 1.33 -7.37 -0.03
C GLY A 436 1.73 -8.39 1.03
N THR A 437 1.88 -9.65 0.62
CA THR A 437 2.27 -10.81 1.47
C THR A 437 3.63 -10.68 2.17
N ASN A 438 4.42 -9.66 1.85
CA ASN A 438 5.76 -9.47 2.40
C ASN A 438 5.77 -8.98 3.86
N ASN A 439 4.63 -8.45 4.35
CA ASN A 439 4.47 -7.88 5.68
C ASN A 439 3.07 -8.23 6.22
N GLY A 440 2.77 -9.51 6.45
CA GLY A 440 1.46 -9.95 6.92
C GLY A 440 0.48 -10.22 5.79
N ASP A 441 -0.81 -10.15 6.10
CA ASP A 441 -1.89 -10.49 5.18
C ASP A 441 -1.95 -9.56 3.97
N GLU A 442 -2.15 -10.15 2.79
CA GLU A 442 -2.38 -9.40 1.56
C GLU A 442 -3.74 -8.72 1.61
N HIS A 443 -3.75 -7.39 1.51
CA HIS A 443 -4.96 -6.60 1.51
C HIS A 443 -5.08 -5.78 0.23
N HIS A 444 -6.24 -5.82 -0.42
CA HIS A 444 -6.56 -4.94 -1.55
C HIS A 444 -7.39 -3.76 -1.05
N THR A 445 -7.12 -2.54 -1.52
CA THR A 445 -7.95 -1.38 -1.14
C THR A 445 -9.12 -1.25 -2.10
N ILE A 446 -10.31 -0.91 -1.61
CA ILE A 446 -11.52 -0.85 -2.43
C ILE A 446 -12.24 0.48 -2.21
N ARG A 447 -12.67 1.09 -3.32
CA ARG A 447 -13.64 2.19 -3.34
C ARG A 447 -14.94 1.64 -3.89
N ARG A 448 -15.99 1.62 -3.06
CA ARG A 448 -17.33 1.17 -3.43
C ARG A 448 -18.25 2.34 -3.68
N TRP A 449 -18.94 2.35 -4.80
CA TRP A 449 -20.14 3.17 -5.02
C TRP A 449 -21.38 2.29 -5.02
N THR A 450 -22.41 2.68 -4.27
CA THR A 450 -23.67 1.94 -4.18
C THR A 450 -24.78 2.70 -4.89
N ALA A 451 -25.38 2.10 -5.91
CA ALA A 451 -26.50 2.68 -6.65
C ALA A 451 -27.76 2.76 -5.77
N LYS A 452 -28.04 3.92 -5.16
CA LYS A 452 -29.24 4.08 -4.32
C LYS A 452 -30.46 4.52 -5.14
N SER A 453 -31.58 3.84 -4.90
CA SER A 453 -32.89 4.25 -5.45
C SER A 453 -33.28 5.68 -5.02
N VAL A 454 -34.03 6.39 -5.87
CA VAL A 454 -34.67 7.69 -5.60
C VAL A 454 -33.77 8.93 -5.51
N GLU A 455 -32.44 8.78 -5.60
CA GLU A 455 -31.48 9.91 -5.70
C GLU A 455 -30.89 10.06 -7.12
N GLU A 456 -30.45 8.97 -7.77
CA GLU A 456 -29.70 9.00 -9.03
C GLU A 456 -30.13 7.96 -10.08
N ILE A 457 -30.52 6.75 -9.65
CA ILE A 457 -30.92 5.62 -10.52
C ILE A 457 -32.25 5.04 -10.02
N ASP A 458 -33.30 5.10 -10.86
CA ASP A 458 -34.65 4.58 -10.56
C ASP A 458 -35.04 3.36 -11.41
N THR A 459 -34.30 3.10 -12.49
CA THR A 459 -34.47 1.99 -13.45
C THR A 459 -33.09 1.51 -13.89
N VAL A 460 -33.02 0.39 -14.62
CA VAL A 460 -31.77 -0.03 -15.28
C VAL A 460 -31.21 1.14 -16.10
N THR A 461 -30.01 1.57 -15.76
CA THR A 461 -29.38 2.77 -16.32
C THR A 461 -27.99 2.41 -16.80
N SER A 462 -27.73 2.64 -18.08
CA SER A 462 -26.41 2.42 -18.66
C SER A 462 -25.45 3.55 -18.27
N VAL A 463 -24.23 3.19 -17.87
CA VAL A 463 -23.19 4.14 -17.48
C VAL A 463 -21.83 3.77 -18.10
N ALA A 464 -20.97 4.77 -18.25
CA ALA A 464 -19.55 4.63 -18.42
C ALA A 464 -18.84 4.73 -17.05
N LEU A 465 -18.01 3.73 -16.76
CA LEU A 465 -17.14 3.67 -15.59
C LEU A 465 -15.72 4.04 -16.04
N ILE A 466 -15.34 5.30 -15.79
CA ILE A 466 -14.06 5.86 -16.20
C ILE A 466 -13.12 5.79 -15.00
N TRP A 467 -12.05 5.01 -15.09
CA TRP A 467 -11.15 4.76 -13.97
C TRP A 467 -9.71 4.94 -14.37
N HIS A 468 -8.88 5.36 -13.40
CA HIS A 468 -7.49 5.67 -13.61
C HIS A 468 -6.59 4.97 -12.60
N LEU A 469 -5.40 4.59 -13.06
CA LEU A 469 -4.38 3.96 -12.25
C LEU A 469 -3.00 4.47 -12.64
N ARG A 470 -2.21 4.91 -11.67
CA ARG A 470 -0.80 5.31 -11.89
C ARG A 470 0.09 5.06 -10.68
N LYS A 471 1.40 5.08 -10.93
CA LYS A 471 2.40 5.21 -9.87
C LYS A 471 2.67 6.69 -9.60
N ASN A 472 2.84 7.05 -8.33
CA ASN A 472 3.24 8.39 -7.94
C ASN A 472 4.78 8.53 -7.85
N ASN A 473 5.52 7.42 -7.83
CA ASN A 473 6.97 7.38 -8.02
C ASN A 473 7.37 6.04 -8.67
N THR A 474 8.61 5.96 -9.13
CA THR A 474 9.10 4.81 -9.90
C THR A 474 9.57 3.61 -9.04
N ASN A 475 9.10 3.51 -7.79
CA ASN A 475 9.41 2.39 -6.90
C ASN A 475 8.44 1.21 -7.08
N GLY A 476 8.93 -0.01 -6.84
CA GLY A 476 8.17 -1.26 -6.96
C GLY A 476 8.10 -1.83 -8.38
N ASN A 477 7.42 -2.96 -8.54
CA ASN A 477 7.21 -3.66 -9.81
C ASN A 477 5.84 -3.38 -10.44
N GLY A 478 5.04 -2.49 -9.85
CA GLY A 478 3.76 -2.03 -10.36
C GLY A 478 2.58 -2.42 -9.47
N VAL A 479 1.37 -2.18 -9.96
CA VAL A 479 0.11 -2.46 -9.28
C VAL A 479 -0.96 -2.84 -10.29
N THR A 480 -2.03 -3.48 -9.83
CA THR A 480 -3.20 -3.84 -10.65
C THR A 480 -4.44 -3.15 -10.09
N GLY A 481 -5.18 -2.48 -10.97
CA GLY A 481 -6.51 -1.97 -10.66
C GLY A 481 -7.55 -2.82 -11.39
N SER A 482 -8.73 -2.95 -10.78
CA SER A 482 -9.84 -3.71 -11.36
C SER A 482 -11.17 -3.07 -10.98
N VAL A 483 -12.10 -3.07 -11.92
CA VAL A 483 -13.47 -2.57 -11.75
C VAL A 483 -14.42 -3.75 -11.75
N HIS A 484 -15.29 -3.80 -10.74
CA HIS A 484 -16.25 -4.87 -10.53
C HIS A 484 -17.66 -4.32 -10.43
N HIS A 485 -18.64 -5.07 -10.95
CA HIS A 485 -20.07 -4.82 -10.81
C HIS A 485 -20.69 -6.02 -10.10
N ASN A 486 -21.18 -5.80 -8.87
CA ASN A 486 -21.69 -6.84 -7.98
C ASN A 486 -20.72 -8.04 -7.81
N GLY A 487 -19.40 -7.78 -7.79
CA GLY A 487 -18.37 -8.83 -7.68
C GLY A 487 -17.88 -9.38 -9.03
N THR A 488 -18.66 -9.25 -10.10
CA THR A 488 -18.21 -9.62 -11.44
C THR A 488 -17.18 -8.59 -11.97
N VAL A 489 -15.97 -9.06 -12.34
CA VAL A 489 -14.93 -8.23 -12.94
C VAL A 489 -15.38 -7.73 -14.33
N LEU A 490 -15.46 -6.40 -14.50
CA LEU A 490 -15.72 -5.77 -15.80
C LEU A 490 -14.44 -5.41 -16.54
N ASP A 491 -13.41 -4.95 -15.83
CA ASP A 491 -12.10 -4.64 -16.39
C ASP A 491 -10.99 -4.81 -15.34
N SER A 492 -9.78 -5.14 -15.80
CA SER A 492 -8.59 -5.27 -14.96
C SER A 492 -7.34 -4.90 -15.75
N PHE A 493 -6.45 -4.12 -15.13
CA PHE A 493 -5.21 -3.68 -15.76
C PHE A 493 -4.06 -3.56 -14.77
N ALA A 494 -2.91 -4.12 -15.15
CA ALA A 494 -1.67 -3.99 -14.41
C ALA A 494 -0.76 -2.94 -15.08
N ILE A 495 -0.27 -1.99 -14.29
CA ILE A 495 0.76 -1.03 -14.73
C ILE A 495 2.14 -1.44 -14.19
N ALA A 496 3.21 -0.96 -14.85
CA ALA A 496 4.57 -1.16 -14.37
C ALA A 496 4.92 -0.18 -13.24
N GLY A 497 5.89 -0.53 -12.39
CA GLY A 497 6.34 0.36 -11.31
C GLY A 497 6.93 1.69 -11.78
N SER A 498 7.36 1.77 -13.05
CA SER A 498 7.86 2.99 -13.67
C SER A 498 6.79 3.90 -14.28
N ASP A 499 5.53 3.48 -14.26
CA ASP A 499 4.44 4.15 -14.98
C ASP A 499 3.84 5.29 -14.15
N THR A 500 4.45 6.48 -14.27
CA THR A 500 4.03 7.68 -13.54
C THR A 500 2.97 8.51 -14.26
N GLU A 501 2.80 8.27 -15.56
CA GLU A 501 1.76 8.89 -16.38
C GLU A 501 0.41 8.26 -16.07
N GLY A 502 0.39 6.93 -15.93
CA GLY A 502 -0.80 6.16 -15.63
C GLY A 502 -1.59 5.78 -16.86
N VAL A 503 -2.72 5.14 -16.60
CA VAL A 503 -3.68 4.75 -17.62
C VAL A 503 -5.08 5.10 -17.16
N THR A 504 -5.84 5.76 -18.03
CA THR A 504 -7.29 5.93 -17.89
C THR A 504 -7.98 4.93 -18.80
N ARG A 505 -8.98 4.22 -18.29
CA ARG A 505 -9.77 3.24 -19.03
C ARG A 505 -11.25 3.45 -18.78
N THR A 506 -12.06 3.10 -19.77
CA THR A 506 -13.51 3.20 -19.70
C THR A 506 -14.13 1.82 -19.95
N VAL A 507 -15.00 1.40 -19.04
CA VAL A 507 -15.81 0.18 -19.19
C VAL A 507 -17.29 0.55 -19.02
N TYR A 508 -18.20 -0.19 -19.64
CA TYR A 508 -19.63 0.14 -19.63
C TYR A 508 -20.43 -0.91 -18.85
N ALA A 509 -21.46 -0.46 -18.12
CA ALA A 509 -22.31 -1.32 -17.31
C ALA A 509 -23.78 -0.86 -17.35
N ASN A 510 -24.71 -1.80 -17.22
CA ASN A 510 -26.12 -1.52 -16.94
C ASN A 510 -26.32 -1.64 -15.43
N ILE A 511 -26.62 -0.54 -14.76
CA ILE A 511 -26.71 -0.47 -13.30
C ILE A 511 -28.18 -0.41 -12.88
N SER A 512 -28.54 -1.26 -11.91
CA SER A 512 -29.84 -1.29 -11.26
C SER A 512 -29.77 -0.68 -9.85
N PRO A 513 -30.90 -0.17 -9.30
CA PRO A 513 -30.92 0.27 -7.90
C PRO A 513 -30.58 -0.88 -6.95
N GLY A 514 -29.55 -0.70 -6.13
CA GLY A 514 -29.01 -1.72 -5.21
C GLY A 514 -27.59 -2.18 -5.57
N ASP A 515 -27.17 -2.01 -6.83
CA ASP A 515 -25.89 -2.51 -7.31
C ASP A 515 -24.67 -1.83 -6.69
N PHE A 516 -23.55 -2.55 -6.68
CA PHE A 516 -22.23 -2.10 -6.24
C PHE A 516 -21.27 -1.98 -7.42
N ILE A 517 -20.59 -0.84 -7.50
CA ILE A 517 -19.42 -0.65 -8.35
C ILE A 517 -18.19 -0.52 -7.46
N ASP A 518 -17.23 -1.42 -7.64
CA ASP A 518 -16.00 -1.43 -6.86
C ASP A 518 -14.78 -1.19 -7.74
N LEU A 519 -13.97 -0.19 -7.36
CA LEU A 519 -12.60 -0.07 -7.83
C LEU A 519 -11.66 -0.70 -6.80
N ALA A 520 -11.19 -1.90 -7.08
CA ALA A 520 -10.23 -2.64 -6.26
C ALA A 520 -8.79 -2.41 -6.73
N HIS A 521 -7.84 -2.33 -5.79
CA HIS A 521 -6.42 -2.13 -6.05
C HIS A 521 -5.59 -3.23 -5.39
N SER A 522 -4.87 -3.98 -6.21
CA SER A 522 -4.02 -5.09 -5.82
C SER A 522 -2.54 -4.69 -5.79
N PRO A 523 -1.73 -5.25 -4.86
CA PRO A 523 -0.30 -5.01 -4.80
C PRO A 523 0.50 -5.73 -5.90
N ILE A 524 -0.17 -6.41 -6.83
CA ILE A 524 0.45 -7.21 -7.89
C ILE A 524 0.64 -6.33 -9.14
N GLY A 525 1.88 -6.13 -9.59
CA GLY A 525 2.18 -5.43 -10.85
C GLY A 525 2.32 -6.34 -12.08
N THR A 526 2.76 -5.79 -13.21
CA THR A 526 2.95 -6.52 -14.49
C THR A 526 3.91 -7.71 -14.43
N THR A 527 4.76 -7.79 -13.40
CA THR A 527 5.69 -8.92 -13.20
C THR A 527 5.07 -10.08 -12.40
N GLY A 528 3.87 -9.89 -11.84
CA GLY A 528 3.21 -10.87 -10.98
C GLY A 528 3.88 -11.07 -9.62
N THR A 529 4.76 -10.14 -9.20
CA THR A 529 5.45 -10.23 -7.90
C THR A 529 4.89 -9.23 -6.89
N HIS A 530 4.72 -9.67 -5.65
CA HIS A 530 4.36 -8.84 -4.50
C HIS A 530 5.58 -8.04 -4.02
N ASP A 531 5.80 -6.87 -4.60
CA ASP A 531 6.66 -5.88 -3.98
C ASP A 531 5.93 -4.56 -3.78
N GLY A 532 6.38 -3.79 -2.79
CA GLY A 532 5.59 -2.74 -2.14
C GLY A 532 4.87 -1.83 -3.12
N SER A 533 3.57 -1.64 -2.87
CA SER A 533 2.67 -0.76 -3.60
C SER A 533 2.90 0.71 -3.24
N ASP A 534 4.14 1.06 -2.88
CA ASP A 534 4.45 2.34 -2.28
C ASP A 534 4.19 3.45 -3.28
N SER A 535 3.33 4.39 -2.91
CA SER A 535 3.01 5.57 -3.73
C SER A 535 2.30 5.18 -5.03
N SER A 536 1.12 4.58 -4.94
CA SER A 536 0.20 4.38 -6.07
C SER A 536 -1.01 5.31 -5.94
N MET A 537 -1.67 5.61 -7.06
CA MET A 537 -2.86 6.45 -7.09
C MET A 537 -3.94 5.80 -7.96
N ASN A 538 -5.19 5.91 -7.53
CA ASN A 538 -6.33 5.52 -8.33
C ASN A 538 -7.57 6.40 -8.04
N TRP A 539 -8.45 6.46 -9.02
CA TRP A 539 -9.79 7.06 -8.90
C TRP A 539 -10.72 6.45 -9.96
N ILE A 540 -12.02 6.55 -9.74
CA ILE A 540 -13.09 6.15 -10.66
C ILE A 540 -14.20 7.21 -10.67
N ARG A 541 -14.81 7.38 -11.84
CA ARG A 541 -16.00 8.21 -12.13
C ARG A 541 -17.09 7.35 -12.78
N ILE A 542 -18.33 7.68 -12.48
CA ILE A 542 -19.54 7.01 -12.97
C ILE A 542 -20.36 8.04 -13.73
N ASP A 543 -20.43 7.88 -15.05
CA ASP A 543 -20.98 8.88 -15.96
C ASP A 543 -22.10 8.28 -16.83
N GLN A 544 -23.19 9.01 -17.07
CA GLN A 544 -24.25 8.55 -17.97
C GLN A 544 -23.93 8.77 -19.46
N ARG A 545 -22.85 9.50 -19.78
CA ARG A 545 -22.43 9.74 -21.16
C ARG A 545 -21.74 8.52 -21.73
N MET A 546 -22.20 8.14 -22.91
CA MET A 546 -21.63 7.02 -23.67
C MET A 546 -21.64 7.36 -25.16
N PRO A 547 -20.66 6.83 -25.92
CA PRO A 547 -20.68 6.93 -27.37
C PRO A 547 -21.86 6.14 -27.94
N ALA A 548 -22.30 6.46 -29.16
CA ALA A 548 -23.42 5.81 -29.83
C ALA A 548 -23.24 4.30 -30.08
N SER A 549 -22.01 3.78 -29.96
CA SER A 549 -21.67 2.37 -30.09
C SER A 549 -20.57 2.03 -29.07
N PRO A 550 -20.95 1.84 -27.80
CA PRO A 550 -19.98 1.56 -26.74
C PRO A 550 -19.37 0.18 -26.92
N VAL A 551 -18.05 0.12 -26.72
CA VAL A 551 -17.24 -1.09 -26.89
C VAL A 551 -16.44 -1.30 -25.62
N GLN A 552 -16.53 -2.49 -25.05
CA GLN A 552 -15.77 -2.85 -23.86
C GLN A 552 -14.26 -2.89 -24.16
N PRO A 553 -13.39 -2.79 -23.15
CA PRO A 553 -11.95 -2.82 -23.36
C PRO A 553 -11.41 -4.09 -24.03
N ASP A 554 -12.15 -5.20 -23.97
CA ASP A 554 -11.84 -6.46 -24.66
C ASP A 554 -12.26 -6.50 -26.15
N GLY A 555 -12.93 -5.44 -26.62
CA GLY A 555 -13.44 -5.29 -27.98
C GLY A 555 -14.86 -5.81 -28.21
N SER A 556 -15.53 -6.33 -27.18
CA SER A 556 -16.93 -6.73 -27.25
C SER A 556 -17.86 -5.52 -27.31
N ILE A 557 -19.02 -5.67 -27.97
CA ILE A 557 -20.01 -4.59 -28.05
C ILE A 557 -20.83 -4.61 -26.77
N PHE A 558 -20.93 -3.46 -26.09
CA PHE A 558 -21.84 -3.29 -24.97
C PHE A 558 -23.26 -3.00 -25.49
N VAL A 559 -24.26 -3.64 -24.89
CA VAL A 559 -25.67 -3.40 -25.21
C VAL A 559 -26.27 -2.51 -24.12
N PRO A 560 -26.44 -1.20 -24.38
CA PRO A 560 -27.02 -0.30 -23.39
C PRO A 560 -28.53 -0.55 -23.26
N ALA A 561 -29.05 -0.35 -22.06
CA ALA A 561 -30.47 -0.31 -21.74
C ALA A 561 -31.26 0.69 -22.62
N THR A 562 -30.59 1.73 -23.12
CA THR A 562 -31.17 2.70 -24.05
C THR A 562 -31.04 2.31 -25.53
N GLY A 563 -30.76 1.04 -25.84
CA GLY A 563 -30.60 0.54 -27.20
C GLY A 563 -31.87 0.65 -28.05
N GLU A 564 -31.79 0.23 -29.32
CA GLU A 564 -32.99 0.10 -30.16
C GLU A 564 -33.95 -0.91 -29.52
N ASP A 565 -35.18 -0.48 -29.28
CA ASP A 565 -36.29 -1.24 -28.67
C ASP A 565 -37.49 -1.12 -29.63
N THR A 566 -37.63 -2.10 -30.53
CA THR A 566 -38.55 -2.05 -31.68
C THR A 566 -40.01 -2.24 -31.25
N ASP A 567 -40.27 -3.05 -30.22
CA ASP A 567 -41.60 -3.28 -29.63
C ASP A 567 -41.94 -2.37 -28.45
N ALA A 568 -41.00 -1.52 -28.04
CA ALA A 568 -41.15 -0.45 -27.06
C ALA A 568 -41.57 -0.99 -25.68
N ASP A 569 -40.85 -2.00 -25.22
CA ASP A 569 -41.12 -2.64 -23.94
C ASP A 569 -40.00 -2.60 -22.91
N GLU A 570 -39.08 -1.65 -23.08
CA GLU A 570 -37.99 -1.33 -22.13
C GLU A 570 -36.84 -2.34 -22.13
N LEU A 571 -36.83 -3.30 -23.06
CA LEU A 571 -35.71 -4.18 -23.33
C LEU A 571 -35.05 -3.86 -24.69
N PRO A 572 -33.71 -3.97 -24.82
CA PRO A 572 -33.06 -3.76 -26.10
C PRO A 572 -33.18 -4.96 -27.06
N ASP A 573 -33.52 -4.70 -28.33
CA ASP A 573 -33.65 -5.69 -29.40
C ASP A 573 -32.44 -6.65 -29.46
N ALA A 574 -31.24 -6.10 -29.26
CA ALA A 574 -29.99 -6.84 -29.38
C ALA A 574 -29.84 -7.93 -28.30
N TRP A 575 -30.33 -7.66 -27.08
CA TRP A 575 -30.31 -8.61 -25.97
C TRP A 575 -31.37 -9.70 -26.19
N GLU A 576 -32.61 -9.29 -26.48
CA GLU A 576 -33.72 -10.23 -26.70
C GLU A 576 -33.46 -11.19 -27.87
N LEU A 577 -32.87 -10.70 -28.97
CA LEU A 577 -32.52 -11.55 -30.12
C LEU A 577 -31.35 -12.50 -29.85
N ALA A 578 -30.52 -12.22 -28.83
CA ALA A 578 -29.45 -13.12 -28.42
C ALA A 578 -30.01 -14.37 -27.75
N ILE A 579 -31.05 -14.20 -26.92
CA ILE A 579 -31.73 -15.28 -26.17
C ILE A 579 -32.78 -15.97 -27.05
N PHE A 580 -33.65 -15.19 -27.71
CA PHE A 580 -34.72 -15.67 -28.59
C PHE A 580 -34.52 -15.23 -30.05
N PRO A 581 -33.73 -15.97 -30.85
CA PRO A 581 -33.46 -15.62 -32.25
C PRO A 581 -34.72 -15.41 -33.10
N GLY A 582 -35.00 -14.14 -33.40
CA GLY A 582 -36.05 -13.71 -34.33
C GLY A 582 -37.43 -13.50 -33.73
N ASP A 583 -37.57 -13.42 -32.41
CA ASP A 583 -38.83 -13.13 -31.71
C ASP A 583 -38.59 -12.17 -30.53
N LEU A 584 -38.83 -10.88 -30.74
CA LEU A 584 -38.74 -9.84 -29.71
C LEU A 584 -39.91 -9.93 -28.70
N THR A 585 -41.03 -10.55 -29.07
CA THR A 585 -42.24 -10.54 -28.22
C THR A 585 -42.21 -11.55 -27.06
N LYS A 586 -41.03 -12.08 -26.75
CA LYS A 586 -40.83 -13.20 -25.84
C LYS A 586 -40.60 -12.75 -24.42
N LEU A 587 -39.69 -11.80 -24.28
CA LEU A 587 -39.39 -11.10 -23.06
C LEU A 587 -40.21 -9.81 -23.04
N SER A 588 -40.29 -9.16 -21.89
CA SER A 588 -40.83 -7.82 -21.79
C SER A 588 -40.31 -7.10 -20.55
N GLY A 589 -39.79 -5.89 -20.72
CA GLY A 589 -39.42 -5.04 -19.58
C GLY A 589 -40.63 -4.35 -18.93
N LEU A 590 -41.82 -4.47 -19.53
CA LEU A 590 -43.02 -3.81 -19.04
C LEU A 590 -43.76 -4.62 -17.97
N GLY A 591 -43.84 -4.05 -16.77
CA GLY A 591 -44.65 -4.58 -15.67
C GLY A 591 -43.84 -5.57 -14.83
N ASP A 592 -44.48 -6.69 -14.47
CA ASP A 592 -43.86 -7.77 -13.68
C ASP A 592 -43.72 -9.01 -14.59
N ALA A 593 -43.23 -8.81 -15.81
CA ALA A 593 -42.97 -9.91 -16.74
C ALA A 593 -41.67 -10.62 -16.30
N ASP A 594 -41.75 -11.94 -16.31
CA ASP A 594 -40.83 -12.89 -15.67
C ASP A 594 -41.05 -14.19 -16.45
N PHE A 595 -40.13 -14.51 -17.36
CA PHE A 595 -40.34 -15.51 -18.39
C PHE A 595 -40.21 -16.95 -17.88
N ASP A 596 -39.26 -17.23 -17.00
CA ASP A 596 -39.02 -18.55 -16.40
C ASP A 596 -39.74 -18.77 -15.06
N GLU A 597 -40.40 -17.73 -14.52
CA GLU A 597 -41.25 -17.75 -13.32
C GLU A 597 -40.45 -17.96 -12.02
N ASP A 598 -39.22 -17.45 -11.95
CA ASP A 598 -38.29 -17.58 -10.82
C ASP A 598 -38.46 -16.46 -9.77
N GLY A 599 -39.20 -15.38 -10.12
CA GLY A 599 -39.47 -14.23 -9.26
C GLY A 599 -38.61 -12.99 -9.55
N LEU A 600 -37.66 -13.07 -10.48
CA LEU A 600 -36.90 -11.97 -11.04
C LEU A 600 -37.57 -11.53 -12.36
N SER A 601 -37.67 -10.23 -12.61
CA SER A 601 -38.32 -9.75 -13.85
C SER A 601 -37.34 -9.73 -15.01
N ASP A 602 -37.82 -9.91 -16.26
CA ASP A 602 -36.98 -9.86 -17.46
C ASP A 602 -36.10 -8.60 -17.53
N LEU A 603 -36.61 -7.46 -17.02
CA LEU A 603 -35.86 -6.19 -16.93
C LEU A 603 -34.75 -6.24 -15.86
N SER A 604 -35.01 -6.87 -14.71
CA SER A 604 -34.03 -7.08 -13.66
C SER A 604 -32.94 -8.03 -14.11
N GLU A 605 -33.29 -9.11 -14.81
CA GLU A 605 -32.35 -10.08 -15.37
C GLU A 605 -31.44 -9.45 -16.42
N PHE A 606 -32.00 -8.59 -17.28
CA PHE A 606 -31.19 -7.79 -18.19
C PHE A 606 -30.18 -6.89 -17.46
N GLY A 607 -30.59 -6.31 -16.31
CA GLY A 607 -29.72 -5.48 -15.48
C GLY A 607 -28.61 -6.25 -14.77
N LEU A 608 -28.92 -7.45 -14.25
CA LEU A 608 -28.00 -8.31 -13.51
C LEU A 608 -27.15 -9.19 -14.44
N GLY A 609 -27.59 -9.37 -15.69
CA GLY A 609 -26.96 -10.24 -16.67
C GLY A 609 -27.18 -11.73 -16.38
N THR A 610 -28.28 -12.08 -15.72
CA THR A 610 -28.76 -13.46 -15.55
C THR A 610 -29.48 -13.94 -16.81
N GLU A 611 -29.81 -15.24 -16.89
CA GLU A 611 -30.41 -15.87 -18.06
C GLU A 611 -31.95 -15.92 -17.94
N PRO A 612 -32.73 -15.06 -18.64
CA PRO A 612 -34.19 -15.00 -18.52
C PRO A 612 -34.95 -16.18 -19.15
N ASP A 613 -34.26 -17.27 -19.45
CA ASP A 613 -34.84 -18.53 -19.85
C ASP A 613 -34.35 -19.72 -19.02
N ASN A 614 -33.71 -19.42 -17.89
CA ASN A 614 -33.12 -20.35 -16.94
C ASN A 614 -33.31 -19.82 -15.50
N ASP A 615 -34.12 -20.52 -14.72
CA ASP A 615 -34.51 -20.10 -13.37
C ASP A 615 -33.37 -20.16 -12.33
N ASP A 616 -32.20 -20.70 -12.68
CA ASP A 616 -31.02 -20.89 -11.82
C ASP A 616 -29.78 -20.75 -12.74
N THR A 617 -29.24 -19.53 -12.84
CA THR A 617 -28.24 -19.15 -13.84
C THR A 617 -26.89 -19.85 -13.63
N ASP A 618 -26.51 -20.14 -12.38
CA ASP A 618 -25.22 -20.78 -12.05
C ASP A 618 -25.30 -22.26 -11.64
N ASP A 619 -26.51 -22.85 -11.70
CA ASP A 619 -26.81 -24.27 -11.46
C ASP A 619 -26.46 -24.74 -10.02
N ASP A 620 -26.57 -23.88 -9.02
CA ASP A 620 -26.23 -24.19 -7.62
C ASP A 620 -27.41 -24.76 -6.81
N GLY A 621 -28.63 -24.64 -7.33
CA GLY A 621 -29.87 -25.13 -6.75
C GLY A 621 -30.75 -24.07 -6.10
N LEU A 622 -30.34 -22.80 -6.09
CA LEU A 622 -31.16 -21.62 -5.81
C LEU A 622 -31.59 -20.96 -7.11
N SER A 623 -32.75 -20.31 -7.10
CA SER A 623 -33.18 -19.54 -8.28
C SER A 623 -32.70 -18.10 -8.20
N ASP A 624 -32.40 -17.47 -9.33
CA ASP A 624 -31.85 -16.10 -9.37
C ASP A 624 -32.72 -15.10 -8.57
N GLY A 625 -34.04 -15.26 -8.65
CA GLY A 625 -35.02 -14.50 -7.88
C GLY A 625 -34.96 -14.73 -6.36
N ASP A 626 -34.70 -15.95 -5.89
CA ASP A 626 -34.59 -16.29 -4.46
C ASP A 626 -33.24 -15.80 -3.91
N GLU A 627 -32.17 -15.92 -4.70
CA GLU A 627 -30.84 -15.41 -4.38
C GLU A 627 -30.84 -13.90 -4.14
N ILE A 628 -31.47 -13.14 -5.04
CA ILE A 628 -31.56 -11.68 -4.90
C ILE A 628 -32.51 -11.27 -3.77
N SER A 629 -33.64 -11.96 -3.59
CA SER A 629 -34.73 -11.46 -2.73
C SER A 629 -34.79 -12.06 -1.32
N GLU A 630 -34.26 -13.27 -1.11
CA GLU A 630 -34.30 -13.99 0.17
C GLU A 630 -32.90 -14.21 0.76
N HIS A 631 -31.89 -14.53 -0.06
CA HIS A 631 -30.58 -14.99 0.41
C HIS A 631 -29.46 -13.94 0.32
N GLU A 632 -29.64 -12.91 -0.49
CA GLU A 632 -28.65 -11.86 -0.74
C GLU A 632 -27.33 -12.42 -1.32
N THR A 633 -27.40 -13.43 -2.19
CA THR A 633 -26.29 -14.08 -2.90
C THR A 633 -26.12 -13.52 -4.34
N ASP A 634 -25.04 -13.90 -5.05
CA ASP A 634 -24.82 -13.53 -6.46
C ASP A 634 -25.32 -14.65 -7.40
N PRO A 635 -26.39 -14.43 -8.19
CA PRO A 635 -27.01 -15.47 -9.03
C PRO A 635 -26.19 -15.92 -10.24
N LYS A 636 -24.90 -15.63 -10.23
CA LYS A 636 -23.93 -16.00 -11.25
C LYS A 636 -22.70 -16.67 -10.64
N SER A 637 -22.73 -16.88 -9.33
CA SER A 637 -21.66 -17.45 -8.52
C SER A 637 -22.25 -18.53 -7.61
N ASN A 638 -22.03 -19.78 -7.99
CA ASN A 638 -22.56 -20.96 -7.29
C ASN A 638 -21.96 -21.20 -5.87
N ASP A 639 -21.22 -20.24 -5.33
CA ASP A 639 -20.48 -20.20 -4.06
C ASP A 639 -20.12 -18.72 -3.85
N THR A 640 -21.07 -17.95 -3.32
CA THR A 640 -21.01 -16.49 -3.16
C THR A 640 -19.87 -16.10 -2.21
N ASP A 641 -19.71 -16.78 -1.08
CA ASP A 641 -18.71 -16.40 -0.07
C ASP A 641 -17.37 -17.15 -0.16
N ASN A 642 -17.23 -18.05 -1.13
CA ASN A 642 -16.01 -18.76 -1.48
C ASN A 642 -15.40 -19.52 -0.29
N ASP A 643 -16.25 -20.15 0.50
CA ASP A 643 -15.84 -20.98 1.63
C ASP A 643 -15.65 -22.47 1.25
N GLY A 644 -16.11 -22.84 0.05
CA GLY A 644 -16.02 -24.18 -0.51
C GLY A 644 -17.32 -24.99 -0.46
N ILE A 645 -18.43 -24.39 -0.01
CA ILE A 645 -19.79 -24.90 -0.06
C ILE A 645 -20.59 -24.06 -1.07
N THR A 646 -21.55 -24.67 -1.79
CA THR A 646 -22.40 -23.88 -2.71
C THR A 646 -23.55 -23.25 -1.94
N ASP A 647 -24.05 -22.09 -2.37
CA ASP A 647 -25.10 -21.35 -1.65
C ASP A 647 -26.34 -22.23 -1.42
N GLY A 648 -26.71 -23.00 -2.44
CA GLY A 648 -27.76 -24.02 -2.34
C GLY A 648 -27.48 -25.14 -1.33
N ASP A 649 -26.23 -25.61 -1.19
CA ASP A 649 -25.85 -26.66 -0.25
C ASP A 649 -25.84 -26.13 1.19
N GLU A 650 -25.47 -24.87 1.42
CA GLU A 650 -25.45 -24.21 2.73
C GLU A 650 -26.84 -24.01 3.33
N LEU A 651 -27.84 -23.81 2.50
CA LEU A 651 -29.23 -23.72 2.90
C LEU A 651 -29.89 -25.10 3.05
N SER A 652 -29.23 -26.15 2.56
CA SER A 652 -29.66 -27.54 2.66
C SER A 652 -29.14 -28.19 3.95
N ASP A 653 -29.86 -29.17 4.52
CA ASP A 653 -29.33 -29.97 5.64
C ASP A 653 -28.52 -31.20 5.17
N ASP A 654 -28.10 -31.24 3.89
CA ASP A 654 -27.52 -32.43 3.26
C ASP A 654 -26.10 -32.74 3.79
N ASN A 655 -25.31 -31.71 4.10
CA ASN A 655 -23.99 -31.85 4.76
C ASN A 655 -24.11 -31.96 6.29
N GLY A 656 -25.30 -31.71 6.85
CA GLY A 656 -25.61 -31.80 8.28
C GLY A 656 -25.68 -30.46 9.02
N PHE A 657 -25.32 -29.36 8.36
CA PHE A 657 -25.31 -27.99 8.89
C PHE A 657 -26.14 -27.09 7.98
N VAL A 658 -26.59 -25.95 8.51
CA VAL A 658 -27.26 -24.91 7.71
C VAL A 658 -26.56 -23.60 8.04
N THR A 659 -25.65 -23.20 7.15
CA THR A 659 -24.76 -22.04 7.28
C THR A 659 -25.35 -20.82 6.57
N LEU A 660 -24.59 -19.74 6.49
CA LEU A 660 -25.00 -18.49 5.85
C LEU A 660 -24.29 -18.35 4.50
N PRO A 661 -24.99 -18.44 3.35
CA PRO A 661 -24.35 -18.49 2.03
C PRO A 661 -23.67 -17.20 1.54
N ASN A 662 -23.65 -16.19 2.39
CA ASN A 662 -22.98 -14.93 2.15
C ASN A 662 -22.09 -14.55 3.34
N ASN A 663 -21.62 -15.55 4.08
CA ASN A 663 -20.72 -15.38 5.20
C ASN A 663 -19.89 -16.64 5.43
N ALA A 664 -18.69 -16.64 4.88
CA ALA A 664 -17.78 -17.79 4.83
C ALA A 664 -17.36 -18.37 6.20
N ASP A 665 -17.65 -17.68 7.31
CA ASP A 665 -17.37 -18.09 8.70
C ASP A 665 -18.62 -17.74 9.53
N THR A 666 -19.57 -18.66 9.56
CA THR A 666 -20.92 -18.45 10.09
C THR A 666 -20.93 -18.13 11.59
N ASP A 667 -20.07 -18.78 12.36
CA ASP A 667 -19.97 -18.56 13.81
C ASP A 667 -18.89 -17.55 14.23
N SER A 668 -18.04 -17.11 13.29
CA SER A 668 -17.04 -16.07 13.46
C SER A 668 -15.88 -16.43 14.40
N ASP A 669 -15.47 -17.70 14.39
CA ASP A 669 -14.39 -18.20 15.23
C ASP A 669 -13.00 -18.12 14.57
N GLY A 670 -12.96 -17.84 13.26
CA GLY A 670 -11.76 -17.69 12.44
C GLY A 670 -11.46 -18.85 11.49
N ILE A 671 -12.33 -19.84 11.38
CA ILE A 671 -12.28 -20.92 10.38
C ILE A 671 -13.45 -20.77 9.41
N LYS A 672 -13.25 -21.10 8.13
CA LYS A 672 -14.35 -21.11 7.16
C LYS A 672 -15.25 -22.33 7.31
N ASP A 673 -16.56 -22.21 7.09
CA ASP A 673 -17.50 -23.31 7.32
C ASP A 673 -17.14 -24.56 6.50
N GLY A 674 -16.75 -24.38 5.23
CA GLY A 674 -16.24 -25.45 4.38
C GLY A 674 -14.97 -26.13 4.92
N GLU A 675 -14.06 -25.38 5.55
CA GLU A 675 -12.83 -25.92 6.17
C GLU A 675 -13.14 -26.69 7.46
N GLU A 676 -14.08 -26.20 8.26
CA GLU A 676 -14.58 -26.88 9.45
C GLU A 676 -15.19 -28.24 9.10
N ILE A 677 -16.04 -28.28 8.08
CA ILE A 677 -16.71 -29.52 7.66
C ILE A 677 -15.73 -30.52 7.03
N GLU A 678 -14.84 -30.07 6.12
CA GLU A 678 -13.97 -30.97 5.36
C GLU A 678 -12.68 -31.36 6.12
N THR A 679 -12.08 -30.41 6.84
CA THR A 679 -10.71 -30.54 7.37
C THR A 679 -10.66 -30.74 8.88
N HIS A 680 -11.29 -29.87 9.67
CA HIS A 680 -11.16 -29.89 11.13
C HIS A 680 -12.21 -30.74 11.84
N LEU A 681 -13.32 -31.02 11.15
CA LEU A 681 -14.47 -31.78 11.65
C LEU A 681 -15.13 -31.13 12.87
N THR A 682 -15.15 -29.80 12.89
CA THR A 682 -15.83 -28.93 13.87
C THR A 682 -17.27 -28.61 13.42
N ASP A 683 -18.06 -27.98 14.28
CA ASP A 683 -19.43 -27.56 13.99
C ASP A 683 -19.42 -26.07 13.59
N PRO A 684 -19.68 -25.71 12.31
CA PRO A 684 -19.57 -24.32 11.83
C PRO A 684 -20.63 -23.35 12.38
N LEU A 685 -21.40 -23.81 13.35
CA LEU A 685 -22.42 -23.03 14.06
C LEU A 685 -22.09 -22.88 15.55
N GLU A 686 -20.96 -23.42 16.01
CA GLU A 686 -20.50 -23.37 17.40
C GLU A 686 -19.01 -23.02 17.49
N GLU A 687 -18.70 -21.76 17.86
CA GLU A 687 -17.34 -21.22 18.00
C GLU A 687 -16.36 -22.05 18.89
N ASP A 688 -16.83 -23.08 19.61
CA ASP A 688 -16.10 -23.94 20.57
C ASP A 688 -16.77 -25.33 20.56
N THR A 689 -16.42 -26.16 19.56
CA THR A 689 -17.09 -27.44 19.29
C THR A 689 -17.00 -28.42 20.47
N ASP A 690 -15.88 -28.43 21.19
CA ASP A 690 -15.65 -29.38 22.28
C ASP A 690 -16.07 -28.88 23.67
N GLY A 691 -16.41 -27.59 23.76
CA GLY A 691 -16.96 -26.92 24.92
C GLY A 691 -15.95 -26.70 26.04
N ASP A 692 -14.66 -26.62 25.72
CA ASP A 692 -13.60 -26.37 26.69
C ASP A 692 -13.35 -24.87 26.93
N GLY A 693 -13.88 -24.00 26.07
CA GLY A 693 -13.80 -22.55 26.14
C GLY A 693 -12.61 -21.93 25.43
N ALA A 694 -11.79 -22.73 24.73
CA ALA A 694 -11.02 -22.26 23.57
C ALA A 694 -11.95 -22.18 22.35
N LEU A 695 -11.64 -21.30 21.40
CA LEU A 695 -12.37 -21.27 20.13
C LEU A 695 -11.68 -22.21 19.14
N ASP A 696 -12.40 -22.86 18.24
CA ASP A 696 -11.81 -23.85 17.32
C ASP A 696 -10.74 -23.17 16.43
N GLY A 697 -11.02 -21.98 15.92
CA GLY A 697 -10.08 -21.15 15.16
C GLY A 697 -8.82 -20.76 15.93
N TYR A 698 -8.93 -20.48 17.24
CA TYR A 698 -7.76 -20.27 18.10
C TYR A 698 -6.91 -21.54 18.21
N GLU A 699 -7.55 -22.70 18.31
CA GLU A 699 -6.85 -23.97 18.43
C GLU A 699 -6.13 -24.34 17.15
N VAL A 700 -6.80 -24.23 16.00
CA VAL A 700 -6.22 -24.48 14.69
C VAL A 700 -5.02 -23.57 14.40
N ASP A 701 -5.13 -22.26 14.63
CA ASP A 701 -4.01 -21.32 14.47
C ASP A 701 -2.81 -21.69 15.36
N ARG A 702 -3.09 -22.23 16.55
CA ARG A 702 -2.06 -22.65 17.52
C ARG A 702 -1.62 -24.10 17.34
N PHE A 703 -2.04 -24.79 16.27
CA PHE A 703 -1.76 -26.20 15.95
C PHE A 703 -2.30 -27.21 16.99
N PHE A 704 -3.26 -26.80 17.80
CA PHE A 704 -4.04 -27.69 18.64
C PHE A 704 -5.11 -28.43 17.82
N ASP A 705 -5.61 -29.51 18.38
CA ASP A 705 -6.74 -30.26 17.81
C ASP A 705 -8.00 -29.65 18.43
N PRO A 706 -8.89 -28.98 17.65
CA PRO A 706 -10.08 -28.30 18.18
C PRO A 706 -11.12 -29.28 18.79
N LEU A 707 -10.87 -30.59 18.70
CA LEU A 707 -11.68 -31.61 19.35
C LEU A 707 -11.02 -32.18 20.63
N ASP A 708 -9.89 -31.63 21.08
CA ASP A 708 -9.22 -32.00 22.34
C ASP A 708 -9.59 -31.05 23.50
N PRO A 709 -10.44 -31.48 24.46
CA PRO A 709 -10.98 -30.61 25.52
C PRO A 709 -9.99 -30.33 26.65
N SER A 710 -8.70 -30.43 26.34
CA SER A 710 -7.56 -30.20 27.21
C SER A 710 -6.90 -28.84 26.98
N ILE A 711 -7.39 -28.04 26.03
CA ILE A 711 -6.82 -26.75 25.59
C ILE A 711 -7.51 -25.54 26.26
N ASN A 712 -8.35 -25.77 27.24
CA ASN A 712 -9.06 -24.78 28.05
C ASN A 712 -8.27 -23.53 28.54
N PRO A 713 -8.62 -22.31 28.07
CA PRO A 713 -7.99 -21.05 28.47
C PRO A 713 -8.17 -20.69 29.95
N SER A 714 -9.22 -21.18 30.61
CA SER A 714 -9.42 -20.96 32.05
C SER A 714 -8.42 -21.70 32.93
N THR A 715 -7.69 -22.66 32.35
CA THR A 715 -6.66 -23.44 33.01
C THR A 715 -5.24 -22.96 32.72
N LEU A 716 -5.12 -22.00 31.79
CA LEU A 716 -3.86 -21.37 31.41
C LEU A 716 -3.26 -20.61 32.60
N LEU A 717 -1.99 -20.93 32.87
CA LEU A 717 -1.21 -20.27 33.91
C LEU A 717 -0.20 -19.31 33.30
N ALA A 718 0.47 -19.70 32.22
CA ALA A 718 1.42 -18.87 31.49
C ALA A 718 1.57 -19.33 30.02
N ASP A 719 1.77 -18.40 29.09
CA ASP A 719 2.03 -18.69 27.67
C ASP A 719 3.10 -17.75 27.11
N SER A 720 4.23 -18.33 26.71
CA SER A 720 5.35 -17.56 26.15
C SER A 720 5.06 -16.87 24.81
N TYR A 721 3.94 -17.25 24.15
CA TYR A 721 3.45 -16.66 22.92
C TYR A 721 2.65 -15.39 23.23
N GLU A 722 1.54 -15.52 23.96
CA GLU A 722 0.66 -14.39 24.35
C GLU A 722 1.38 -13.37 25.25
N GLU A 723 2.26 -13.84 26.12
CA GLU A 723 2.95 -12.99 27.10
C GLU A 723 4.30 -12.47 26.57
N TYR A 724 4.61 -12.71 25.28
CA TYR A 724 5.84 -12.24 24.65
C TYR A 724 5.97 -10.72 24.74
N SER A 725 7.07 -10.27 25.35
CA SER A 725 7.29 -8.85 25.55
C SER A 725 8.77 -8.50 25.61
N GLY A 726 9.05 -7.20 25.47
CA GLY A 726 10.38 -6.63 25.61
C GLY A 726 10.84 -6.36 27.04
N ILE A 727 10.18 -6.96 28.04
CA ILE A 727 10.43 -6.70 29.46
C ILE A 727 10.79 -8.03 30.13
N GLN A 728 11.98 -8.12 30.73
CA GLN A 728 12.40 -9.33 31.45
C GLN A 728 11.63 -9.48 32.76
N GLY A 729 11.20 -10.71 33.04
CA GLY A 729 10.44 -11.07 34.25
C GLY A 729 8.99 -10.60 34.25
N LYS A 730 8.48 -10.04 33.14
CA LYS A 730 7.04 -9.76 32.99
C LYS A 730 6.31 -11.10 32.87
N ASP A 731 5.25 -11.27 33.66
CA ASP A 731 4.44 -12.50 33.70
C ASP A 731 5.33 -13.75 33.92
N ASP A 732 6.36 -13.59 34.76
CA ASP A 732 7.38 -14.60 35.09
C ASP A 732 8.26 -15.11 33.92
N TRP A 733 8.15 -14.51 32.73
CA TRP A 733 8.95 -14.86 31.55
C TRP A 733 10.28 -14.12 31.47
N ASN A 734 11.35 -14.85 31.13
CA ASN A 734 12.64 -14.29 30.76
C ASN A 734 13.10 -14.89 29.43
N TYR A 735 13.61 -14.04 28.54
CA TYR A 735 14.10 -14.44 27.22
C TYR A 735 15.61 -14.30 27.18
N GLY A 736 16.29 -15.33 26.74
CA GLY A 736 17.74 -15.36 26.73
C GLY A 736 18.30 -16.43 25.85
N TYR A 737 19.56 -16.76 26.11
CA TYR A 737 20.26 -17.81 25.40
C TYR A 737 21.27 -18.50 26.32
N ARG A 738 21.67 -19.70 25.92
CA ARG A 738 22.80 -20.43 26.48
C ARG A 738 23.94 -20.43 25.48
N ASN A 739 25.14 -20.05 25.91
CA ASN A 739 26.34 -20.19 25.09
C ASN A 739 26.96 -21.58 25.30
N PHE A 740 26.47 -22.54 24.51
CA PHE A 740 26.84 -23.95 24.59
C PHE A 740 28.33 -24.21 24.30
N THR A 741 28.99 -23.31 23.58
CA THR A 741 30.44 -23.42 23.36
C THR A 741 31.24 -22.97 24.59
N ALA A 742 30.76 -21.94 25.29
CA ALA A 742 31.45 -21.39 26.46
C ALA A 742 31.31 -22.27 27.72
N ASP A 743 30.21 -23.00 27.86
CA ASP A 743 29.91 -23.81 29.05
C ASP A 743 30.55 -25.23 29.04
N GLY A 744 31.08 -25.66 27.89
CA GLY A 744 31.75 -26.95 27.73
C GLY A 744 30.98 -27.99 26.90
N GLY A 745 29.76 -27.69 26.44
CA GLY A 745 29.08 -28.44 25.39
C GLY A 745 28.49 -29.79 25.81
N GLU A 746 28.12 -29.95 27.08
CA GLU A 746 27.49 -31.18 27.58
C GLU A 746 25.98 -30.97 27.77
N VAL A 747 25.17 -31.63 26.94
CA VAL A 747 23.70 -31.46 26.86
C VAL A 747 22.99 -31.71 28.21
N GLU A 748 23.46 -32.72 28.95
CA GLU A 748 22.90 -33.14 30.25
C GLU A 748 23.37 -32.28 31.43
N GLN A 749 24.34 -31.39 31.20
CA GLN A 749 24.87 -30.48 32.23
C GLN A 749 24.38 -29.07 31.89
N TYR A 750 23.18 -28.75 32.38
CA TYR A 750 22.60 -27.41 32.31
C TYR A 750 22.40 -26.87 33.73
N ASP A 751 23.20 -25.88 34.11
CA ASP A 751 23.02 -25.12 35.35
C ASP A 751 22.22 -23.85 35.04
N PRO A 752 20.93 -23.78 35.40
CA PRO A 752 20.09 -22.65 35.04
C PRO A 752 20.56 -21.32 35.63
N ALA A 753 21.41 -21.33 36.68
CA ALA A 753 21.95 -20.13 37.29
C ALA A 753 23.19 -19.57 36.57
N GLU A 754 24.00 -20.43 35.97
CA GLU A 754 25.28 -20.05 35.34
C GLU A 754 25.21 -20.06 33.81
N ASP A 755 24.42 -20.94 33.21
CA ASP A 755 24.40 -21.18 31.76
C ASP A 755 23.35 -20.33 31.01
N PHE A 756 22.33 -19.81 31.71
CA PHE A 756 21.34 -18.92 31.11
C PHE A 756 21.81 -17.47 31.13
N VAL A 757 21.85 -16.85 29.96
CA VAL A 757 22.16 -15.44 29.77
C VAL A 757 20.90 -14.73 29.26
N ALA A 758 20.27 -13.94 30.12
CA ALA A 758 19.14 -13.10 29.73
C ALA A 758 19.58 -12.03 28.72
N PHE A 759 18.74 -11.73 27.73
CA PHE A 759 18.97 -10.59 26.85
C PHE A 759 18.81 -9.27 27.63
N ASP A 760 19.74 -8.34 27.42
CA ASP A 760 19.62 -6.98 27.95
C ASP A 760 18.52 -6.17 27.23
N GLU A 761 17.56 -5.63 27.98
CA GLU A 761 16.43 -4.83 27.48
C GLU A 761 16.86 -3.63 26.64
N ALA A 762 17.91 -2.91 27.04
CA ALA A 762 18.31 -1.68 26.36
C ALA A 762 19.12 -1.95 25.08
N GLU A 763 19.90 -3.02 25.06
CA GLU A 763 20.81 -3.35 23.96
C GLU A 763 20.16 -4.28 22.92
N HIS A 764 19.30 -5.20 23.34
CA HIS A 764 18.84 -6.32 22.52
C HIS A 764 17.36 -6.29 22.16
N TRP A 765 16.55 -5.38 22.72
CA TRP A 765 15.14 -5.22 22.35
C TRP A 765 14.93 -4.24 21.20
N ARG A 766 14.46 -4.73 20.05
CA ARG A 766 14.01 -3.92 18.89
C ARG A 766 12.95 -4.63 18.03
N PRO A 767 11.67 -4.24 18.14
CA PRO A 767 10.58 -4.99 18.83
C PRO A 767 10.74 -6.52 19.03
N ASN A 768 11.96 -7.02 19.14
CA ASN A 768 12.36 -8.41 19.13
C ASN A 768 13.64 -8.54 19.96
N TRP A 769 13.83 -9.69 20.63
CA TRP A 769 15.05 -9.98 21.37
C TRP A 769 16.16 -10.46 20.44
N ARG A 770 17.28 -9.74 20.29
CA ARG A 770 18.36 -10.15 19.38
C ARG A 770 19.76 -9.78 19.84
N LEU A 771 20.69 -10.73 19.77
CA LEU A 771 22.12 -10.48 19.81
C LEU A 771 22.59 -9.97 18.44
N ALA A 772 22.88 -8.66 18.38
CA ALA A 772 23.41 -7.89 17.25
C ALA A 772 22.52 -7.82 15.97
N PRO A 773 22.39 -6.64 15.33
CA PRO A 773 21.56 -6.47 14.13
C PRO A 773 22.22 -6.83 12.80
N SER A 774 23.54 -7.08 12.75
CA SER A 774 24.26 -7.25 11.46
C SER A 774 25.56 -8.08 11.52
N ALA A 775 25.90 -8.69 12.66
CA ALA A 775 27.08 -9.53 12.78
C ALA A 775 26.80 -10.71 13.72
N ALA A 776 27.38 -11.86 13.39
CA ALA A 776 27.27 -13.06 14.19
C ALA A 776 27.88 -12.87 15.60
N PRO A 777 27.38 -13.59 16.62
CA PRO A 777 26.39 -14.67 16.54
C PRO A 777 24.94 -14.19 16.38
N TRP A 778 24.18 -14.84 15.48
CA TRP A 778 22.76 -14.52 15.19
C TRP A 778 21.88 -15.31 16.15
N THR A 779 21.61 -14.77 17.33
CA THR A 779 20.77 -15.42 18.33
C THR A 779 19.63 -14.50 18.69
N LEU A 780 18.40 -14.87 18.35
CA LEU A 780 17.26 -13.98 18.50
C LEU A 780 15.93 -14.72 18.67
N PHE A 781 14.96 -14.00 19.23
CA PHE A 781 13.54 -14.27 19.07
C PHE A 781 12.96 -13.20 18.14
N SER A 782 12.24 -13.63 17.11
CA SER A 782 11.56 -12.77 16.13
C SER A 782 10.05 -12.91 16.34
N GLY A 783 9.53 -12.25 17.37
CA GLY A 783 8.14 -12.30 17.77
C GLY A 783 7.79 -13.43 18.74
N PRO A 784 6.48 -13.64 18.98
CA PRO A 784 5.93 -14.60 19.93
C PRO A 784 6.42 -16.03 19.78
N GLU A 785 6.58 -16.54 18.55
CA GLU A 785 7.05 -17.90 18.29
C GLU A 785 8.43 -17.95 17.61
N GLY A 786 8.76 -16.98 16.75
CA GLY A 786 9.99 -16.99 15.95
C GLY A 786 11.24 -17.06 16.81
N SER A 787 12.14 -17.99 16.50
CA SER A 787 13.35 -18.24 17.28
C SER A 787 14.49 -18.70 16.39
N HIS A 788 15.68 -18.11 16.58
CA HIS A 788 16.87 -18.45 15.82
C HIS A 788 18.06 -18.71 16.77
N PRO A 789 18.43 -19.98 16.99
CA PRO A 789 19.68 -20.34 17.67
C PRO A 789 20.89 -20.23 16.72
N ASN A 790 22.03 -19.75 17.22
CA ASN A 790 23.23 -19.60 16.40
C ASN A 790 24.02 -20.91 16.33
N GLY A 791 24.33 -21.37 15.11
CA GLY A 791 25.24 -22.49 14.87
C GLY A 791 26.73 -22.11 14.89
N THR A 792 27.60 -23.12 14.84
CA THR A 792 29.07 -22.95 14.91
C THR A 792 29.73 -22.38 13.64
N ASN A 793 28.94 -22.03 12.62
CA ASN A 793 29.42 -21.67 11.28
C ASN A 793 29.76 -20.18 11.09
N SER A 794 29.39 -19.32 12.04
CA SER A 794 29.59 -17.87 11.94
C SER A 794 30.41 -17.33 13.11
N ALA A 795 31.38 -16.45 12.84
CA ALA A 795 32.29 -15.89 13.85
C ALA A 795 31.49 -15.28 15.03
N PRO A 796 31.80 -15.59 16.30
CA PRO A 796 33.02 -16.21 16.82
C PRO A 796 33.10 -17.76 16.74
N ASN A 797 32.18 -18.40 16.01
CA ASN A 797 32.02 -19.85 15.89
C ASN A 797 31.52 -20.49 17.18
N GLU A 798 30.65 -19.78 17.89
CA GLU A 798 30.01 -20.22 19.13
C GLU A 798 28.61 -20.74 18.83
N GLU A 799 28.24 -21.87 19.43
CA GLU A 799 26.88 -22.39 19.40
C GLU A 799 26.06 -21.75 20.51
N HIS A 800 24.95 -21.11 20.14
CA HIS A 800 24.01 -20.52 21.09
C HIS A 800 22.64 -21.20 20.95
N TRP A 801 22.03 -21.52 22.08
CA TRP A 801 20.65 -22.01 22.13
C TRP A 801 19.77 -20.90 22.67
N THR A 802 18.69 -20.56 21.97
CA THR A 802 17.68 -19.62 22.47
C THR A 802 16.88 -20.29 23.58
N ILE A 803 16.56 -19.57 24.65
CA ILE A 803 15.86 -20.09 25.82
C ILE A 803 14.69 -19.17 26.18
N ARG A 804 13.50 -19.76 26.25
CA ARG A 804 12.32 -19.20 26.91
C ARG A 804 12.28 -19.77 28.32
N ARG A 805 12.42 -18.89 29.32
CA ARG A 805 12.42 -19.26 30.74
C ARG A 805 11.15 -18.79 31.40
N TRP A 806 10.41 -19.70 32.02
CA TRP A 806 9.34 -19.37 32.95
C TRP A 806 9.78 -19.73 34.38
N THR A 807 9.53 -18.83 35.32
CA THR A 807 9.79 -19.09 36.75
C THR A 807 8.46 -19.21 37.47
N ALA A 808 8.21 -20.30 38.19
CA ALA A 808 6.93 -20.56 38.84
C ALA A 808 6.74 -19.73 40.13
N SER A 809 6.90 -18.40 40.06
CA SER A 809 6.92 -17.49 41.21
C SER A 809 5.53 -17.29 41.82
N GLU A 810 4.49 -17.39 40.99
CA GLU A 810 3.10 -17.23 41.40
C GLU A 810 2.51 -18.43 42.14
N LEU A 811 3.13 -19.61 42.03
CA LEU A 811 2.71 -20.79 42.77
C LEU A 811 2.85 -20.56 44.28
N THR A 812 1.93 -21.13 45.05
CA THR A 812 1.94 -21.02 46.53
C THR A 812 2.26 -22.34 47.24
N SER A 813 2.22 -23.44 46.50
CA SER A 813 2.54 -24.80 46.95
C SER A 813 2.96 -25.67 45.77
N GLU A 814 3.45 -26.87 46.04
CA GLU A 814 3.65 -27.91 45.02
C GLU A 814 2.35 -28.10 44.22
N THR A 815 2.42 -27.86 42.92
CA THR A 815 1.26 -27.83 42.01
C THR A 815 1.56 -28.69 40.79
N PRO A 816 0.71 -29.66 40.46
CA PRO A 816 0.85 -30.41 39.21
C PRO A 816 0.46 -29.52 38.03
N LEU A 817 1.33 -29.42 37.03
CA LEU A 817 1.17 -28.60 35.84
C LEU A 817 1.45 -29.43 34.58
N ALA A 818 0.78 -29.07 33.48
CA ALA A 818 1.05 -29.55 32.14
C ALA A 818 1.93 -28.53 31.41
N LEU A 819 3.12 -28.92 31.01
CA LEU A 819 4.07 -28.11 30.24
C LEU A 819 3.94 -28.50 28.76
N LYS A 820 3.13 -27.74 28.02
CA LYS A 820 2.88 -27.94 26.60
C LYS A 820 3.87 -27.12 25.79
N TRP A 821 4.66 -27.74 24.94
CA TRP A 821 5.67 -27.04 24.15
C TRP A 821 5.65 -27.48 22.69
N HIS A 822 5.96 -26.52 21.83
CA HIS A 822 5.96 -26.71 20.38
C HIS A 822 7.31 -26.34 19.78
N THR A 823 7.68 -27.00 18.69
CA THR A 823 8.85 -26.64 17.90
C THR A 823 8.62 -27.06 16.45
N ARG A 824 8.93 -26.14 15.52
CA ARG A 824 8.78 -26.37 14.08
C ARG A 824 9.78 -25.54 13.26
N LYS A 825 9.86 -25.81 11.96
CA LYS A 825 10.55 -24.96 10.98
C LYS A 825 9.54 -24.07 10.28
N THR A 826 9.79 -22.77 10.19
CA THR A 826 9.03 -21.85 9.34
C THR A 826 9.65 -21.70 7.95
N ASN A 827 10.97 -21.91 7.84
CA ASN A 827 11.66 -22.05 6.55
C ASN A 827 12.14 -23.50 6.40
N LEU A 828 11.62 -24.17 5.36
CA LEU A 828 11.76 -25.62 5.15
C LEU A 828 13.12 -26.07 4.59
N ASN A 829 14.17 -25.30 4.88
CA ASN A 829 15.55 -25.56 4.48
C ASN A 829 16.43 -25.91 5.70
N GLY A 830 17.54 -26.62 5.47
CA GLY A 830 18.54 -26.92 6.50
C GLY A 830 18.44 -28.33 7.11
N GLY A 831 19.22 -28.57 8.17
CA GLY A 831 19.29 -29.86 8.87
C GLY A 831 18.15 -30.09 9.88
N GLY A 832 17.46 -29.02 10.26
CA GLY A 832 16.40 -29.03 11.27
C GLY A 832 16.83 -28.43 12.60
N VAL A 833 15.96 -28.56 13.60
CA VAL A 833 16.16 -28.03 14.96
C VAL A 833 15.75 -29.05 16.01
N THR A 834 16.18 -28.85 17.26
CA THR A 834 15.77 -29.70 18.40
C THR A 834 15.24 -28.84 19.53
N GLY A 835 14.02 -29.13 19.96
CA GLY A 835 13.45 -28.59 21.19
C GLY A 835 13.87 -29.42 22.40
N ARG A 836 14.17 -28.75 23.51
CA ARG A 836 14.61 -29.35 24.78
C ARG A 836 13.93 -28.66 25.95
N LEU A 837 13.20 -29.42 26.75
CA LEU A 837 12.53 -28.93 27.95
C LEU A 837 13.33 -29.33 29.18
N TYR A 838 13.69 -28.33 29.98
CA TYR A 838 14.40 -28.51 31.25
C TYR A 838 13.53 -28.03 32.42
N VAL A 839 13.55 -28.77 33.52
CA VAL A 839 12.96 -28.37 34.81
C VAL A 839 14.08 -28.34 35.84
N ASN A 840 14.31 -27.18 36.45
CA ASN A 840 15.39 -26.96 37.43
C ASN A 840 16.76 -27.47 36.94
N GLY A 841 17.06 -27.28 35.64
CA GLY A 841 18.30 -27.74 35.01
C GLY A 841 18.32 -29.21 34.55
N SER A 842 17.32 -30.01 34.91
CA SER A 842 17.22 -31.41 34.48
C SER A 842 16.47 -31.52 33.16
N LEU A 843 17.05 -32.20 32.16
CA LEU A 843 16.37 -32.47 30.89
C LEU A 843 15.23 -33.46 31.13
N VAL A 844 14.00 -33.03 30.87
CA VAL A 844 12.79 -33.86 31.07
C VAL A 844 12.18 -34.33 29.76
N ASP A 845 12.29 -33.53 28.70
CA ASP A 845 11.79 -33.92 27.38
C ASP A 845 12.60 -33.30 26.22
N THR A 846 12.62 -33.98 25.07
CA THR A 846 13.30 -33.50 23.87
C THR A 846 12.77 -34.16 22.59
N LEU A 847 12.71 -33.39 21.50
CA LEU A 847 12.38 -33.91 20.17
C LEU A 847 13.10 -33.10 19.09
N SER A 848 13.57 -33.79 18.05
CA SER A 848 14.26 -33.21 16.90
C SER A 848 13.36 -33.24 15.68
N PHE A 849 13.36 -32.14 14.92
CA PHE A 849 12.52 -31.93 13.74
C PHE A 849 13.39 -31.70 12.53
N ALA A 850 13.05 -32.34 11.41
CA ALA A 850 13.83 -32.21 10.17
C ALA A 850 13.64 -30.83 9.55
N GLY A 851 14.61 -30.39 8.75
CA GLY A 851 14.54 -29.09 8.08
C GLY A 851 13.31 -28.90 7.19
N ASN A 852 12.73 -29.97 6.68
CA ASN A 852 11.55 -29.97 5.80
C ASN A 852 10.22 -30.22 6.54
N ASP A 853 10.19 -30.07 7.86
CA ASP A 853 9.01 -30.28 8.72
C ASP A 853 8.45 -28.94 9.19
N GLY A 854 7.39 -28.48 8.50
CA GLY A 854 6.74 -27.20 8.76
C GLY A 854 5.69 -27.20 9.85
N THR A 855 5.13 -28.39 10.13
CA THR A 855 4.08 -28.59 11.12
C THR A 855 4.70 -28.70 12.52
N GLY A 856 5.80 -29.45 12.65
CA GLY A 856 6.37 -29.72 13.96
C GLY A 856 5.53 -30.69 14.79
N ALA A 857 5.61 -30.59 16.12
CA ALA A 857 4.76 -31.36 17.02
C ALA A 857 4.64 -30.69 18.40
N ILE A 858 3.42 -30.65 18.92
CA ILE A 858 3.14 -30.24 20.30
C ILE A 858 3.39 -31.44 21.22
N ARG A 859 4.10 -31.20 22.33
CA ARG A 859 4.35 -32.22 23.35
C ARG A 859 3.94 -31.71 24.71
N THR A 860 3.37 -32.60 25.51
CA THR A 860 2.98 -32.30 26.89
C THR A 860 3.85 -33.09 27.85
N TRP A 861 4.54 -32.39 28.75
CA TRP A 861 5.22 -32.99 29.90
C TRP A 861 4.50 -32.59 31.19
N TYR A 862 4.19 -33.54 32.05
CA TYR A 862 3.51 -33.24 33.32
C TYR A 862 4.51 -33.17 34.47
N GLU A 863 4.45 -32.14 35.30
CA GLU A 863 5.44 -31.93 36.37
C GLU A 863 4.80 -31.41 37.66
N ASN A 864 5.35 -31.78 38.82
CA ASN A 864 4.95 -31.21 40.10
C ASN A 864 5.91 -30.08 40.47
N LEU A 865 5.51 -28.83 40.20
CA LEU A 865 6.37 -27.66 40.42
C LEU A 865 6.11 -27.01 41.78
N ASN A 866 7.19 -26.61 42.44
CA ASN A 866 7.19 -25.82 43.66
C ASN A 866 7.34 -24.32 43.35
N PRO A 867 6.96 -23.43 44.27
CA PRO A 867 7.17 -21.99 44.12
C PRO A 867 8.64 -21.65 43.84
N GLY A 868 8.89 -20.99 42.71
CA GLY A 868 10.22 -20.59 42.24
C GLY A 868 10.99 -21.66 41.48
N ASP A 869 10.39 -22.81 41.17
CA ASP A 869 10.98 -23.75 40.20
C ASP A 869 11.08 -23.10 38.81
N ILE A 870 12.09 -23.50 38.04
CA ILE A 870 12.41 -22.92 36.73
C ILE A 870 12.09 -23.93 35.63
N VAL A 871 11.37 -23.49 34.60
CA VAL A 871 11.11 -24.24 33.37
C VAL A 871 11.77 -23.52 32.21
N ASP A 872 12.68 -24.20 31.51
CA ASP A 872 13.41 -23.67 30.37
C ASP A 872 13.08 -24.49 29.11
N LEU A 873 12.52 -23.83 28.10
CA LEU A 873 12.42 -24.38 26.75
C LEU A 873 13.56 -23.83 25.90
N ALA A 874 14.53 -24.69 25.59
CA ALA A 874 15.66 -24.38 24.73
C ALA A 874 15.42 -24.88 23.30
N LEU A 875 15.78 -24.06 22.31
CA LEU A 875 15.86 -24.45 20.91
C LEU A 875 17.32 -24.51 20.49
N THR A 876 17.74 -25.65 19.91
CA THR A 876 19.12 -25.87 19.47
C THR A 876 19.21 -25.88 17.95
N PRO A 877 20.37 -25.50 17.38
CA PRO A 877 20.53 -25.44 15.92
C PRO A 877 20.79 -26.81 15.27
N ILE A 878 20.58 -27.89 16.04
CA ILE A 878 20.90 -29.26 15.65
C ILE A 878 19.59 -29.96 15.32
N GLY A 879 19.46 -30.47 14.09
CA GLY A 879 18.35 -31.33 13.70
C GLY A 879 18.65 -32.83 13.87
N PRO A 880 17.79 -33.71 13.35
CA PRO A 880 17.97 -35.17 13.40
C PRO A 880 19.25 -35.69 12.74
N ASP A 881 19.87 -34.89 11.86
CA ASP A 881 21.12 -35.22 11.17
C ASP A 881 22.37 -35.05 12.07
N GLY A 882 22.21 -34.41 13.24
CA GLY A 882 23.27 -34.15 14.21
C GLY A 882 24.26 -33.06 13.78
N ASN A 883 23.92 -32.25 12.78
CA ASN A 883 24.78 -31.17 12.28
C ASN A 883 24.69 -29.93 13.19
N THR A 884 25.84 -29.34 13.51
CA THR A 884 25.96 -28.12 14.36
C THR A 884 26.23 -26.84 13.54
N LEU A 885 26.23 -26.94 12.21
CA LEU A 885 26.29 -25.80 11.29
C LEU A 885 24.88 -25.22 11.09
N ASP A 886 24.79 -23.90 10.97
CA ASP A 886 23.51 -23.19 10.90
C ASP A 886 22.62 -23.67 9.74
N GLY A 887 21.50 -24.29 10.11
CA GLY A 887 20.33 -24.54 9.28
C GLY A 887 19.06 -24.18 10.04
N SER A 888 19.14 -23.20 10.96
CA SER A 888 18.06 -22.78 11.86
C SER A 888 17.30 -21.56 11.36
N ASP A 889 17.67 -21.03 10.19
CA ASP A 889 16.93 -19.96 9.51
C ASP A 889 15.45 -20.31 9.44
N GLY A 890 14.59 -19.41 9.92
CA GLY A 890 13.15 -19.64 10.05
C GLY A 890 12.82 -20.86 10.92
N SER A 891 12.99 -20.73 12.23
CA SER A 891 12.56 -21.73 13.22
C SER A 891 11.66 -21.08 14.25
N ALA A 892 10.91 -21.91 14.95
CA ALA A 892 9.80 -21.49 15.79
C ALA A 892 9.70 -22.39 17.02
N ASN A 893 9.46 -21.82 18.19
CA ASN A 893 9.10 -22.56 19.40
C ASN A 893 8.31 -21.69 20.39
N TRP A 894 7.47 -22.32 21.20
CA TRP A 894 6.77 -21.70 22.32
C TRP A 894 6.51 -22.73 23.43
N LEU A 895 6.26 -22.22 24.63
CA LEU A 895 5.91 -22.98 25.84
C LEU A 895 4.63 -22.40 26.46
N ARG A 896 3.67 -23.27 26.74
CA ARG A 896 2.41 -23.03 27.45
C ARG A 896 2.37 -23.87 28.72
N VAL A 897 1.83 -23.31 29.80
CA VAL A 897 1.74 -23.93 31.13
C VAL A 897 0.28 -23.96 31.57
N ASP A 898 -0.29 -25.15 31.71
CA ASP A 898 -1.69 -25.34 32.12
C ASP A 898 -1.80 -26.04 33.48
N THR A 899 -2.86 -25.70 34.22
CA THR A 899 -3.21 -26.34 35.50
C THR A 899 -4.08 -27.59 35.33
N LEU A 900 -4.58 -27.86 34.12
CA LEU A 900 -5.39 -29.03 33.81
C LEU A 900 -4.51 -30.28 33.70
N ILE A 901 -4.86 -31.31 34.47
CA ILE A 901 -4.20 -32.62 34.41
C ILE A 901 -5.27 -33.66 34.05
N PRO A 902 -5.23 -34.23 32.83
CA PRO A 902 -6.14 -35.28 32.42
C PRO A 902 -6.07 -36.51 33.33
N SER A 903 -7.21 -37.20 33.47
CA SER A 903 -7.26 -38.44 34.24
C SER A 903 -6.41 -39.52 33.57
N GLY A 904 -5.40 -40.03 34.28
CA GLY A 904 -4.49 -41.04 33.74
C GLY A 904 -3.38 -40.46 32.85
N ALA A 905 -3.07 -39.17 33.00
CA ALA A 905 -1.95 -38.50 32.33
C ALA A 905 -0.68 -39.35 32.33
N THR A 906 -0.07 -39.49 31.14
CA THR A 906 1.20 -40.18 30.94
C THR A 906 2.20 -39.21 30.34
N GLN A 907 3.46 -39.37 30.70
CA GLN A 907 4.56 -38.72 30.01
C GLN A 907 4.67 -39.22 28.57
N PRO A 908 5.39 -38.51 27.69
CA PRO A 908 5.53 -38.91 26.30
C PRO A 908 6.22 -40.27 26.06
N ASP A 909 6.93 -40.81 27.05
CA ASP A 909 7.50 -42.17 27.01
C ASP A 909 6.51 -43.27 27.46
N GLY A 910 5.28 -42.88 27.80
CA GLY A 910 4.21 -43.74 28.28
C GLY A 910 4.21 -44.00 29.80
N THR A 911 5.16 -43.43 30.56
CA THR A 911 5.16 -43.57 32.01
C THR A 911 4.02 -42.77 32.65
N PRO A 912 3.33 -43.29 33.68
CA PRO A 912 2.24 -42.57 34.32
C PRO A 912 2.76 -41.37 35.12
N PHE A 913 2.06 -40.24 35.04
CA PHE A 913 2.33 -39.08 35.88
C PHE A 913 1.53 -39.15 37.19
N LEU A 914 2.21 -38.89 38.32
CA LEU A 914 1.59 -38.89 39.64
C LEU A 914 1.47 -37.45 40.16
N ALA A 915 0.33 -36.81 39.84
CA ALA A 915 0.03 -35.45 40.28
C ALA A 915 0.06 -35.29 41.80
N ALA A 916 0.68 -34.21 42.29
CA ALA A 916 0.77 -33.88 43.71
C ALA A 916 -0.63 -33.74 44.34
N LEU A 917 -0.78 -34.18 45.59
CA LEU A 917 -2.04 -34.09 46.30
C LEU A 917 -2.23 -32.65 46.81
N ALA A 918 -3.35 -32.01 46.47
CA ALA A 918 -3.64 -30.60 46.79
C ALA A 918 -3.49 -30.19 48.27
N GLN A 919 -3.47 -31.13 49.21
CA GLN A 919 -3.22 -30.87 50.64
C GLN A 919 -2.16 -31.81 51.25
N GLY A 920 -1.36 -32.48 50.41
CA GLY A 920 -0.57 -33.65 50.82
C GLY A 920 -1.44 -34.81 51.31
N LEU A 921 -0.81 -35.94 51.62
CA LEU A 921 -1.53 -37.07 52.18
C LEU A 921 -1.88 -36.83 53.65
N GLN A 922 -3.15 -36.54 53.92
CA GLN A 922 -3.67 -36.39 55.27
C GLN A 922 -5.11 -36.92 55.37
N ILE A 923 -5.48 -37.44 56.53
CA ILE A 923 -6.88 -37.75 56.82
C ILE A 923 -7.62 -36.44 57.03
N THR A 924 -8.59 -36.17 56.16
CA THR A 924 -9.40 -34.94 56.15
C THR A 924 -10.74 -35.09 56.86
N ASP A 925 -11.30 -36.30 56.90
CA ASP A 925 -12.54 -36.59 57.62
C ASP A 925 -12.54 -38.00 58.21
N ILE A 926 -13.23 -38.15 59.33
CA ILE A 926 -13.43 -39.42 60.04
C ILE A 926 -14.86 -39.47 60.56
N LEU A 927 -15.66 -40.41 60.05
CA LEU A 927 -17.03 -40.65 60.53
C LEU A 927 -17.14 -42.05 61.16
N TYR A 928 -17.53 -42.11 62.45
CA TYR A 928 -17.78 -43.36 63.15
C TYR A 928 -19.27 -43.67 63.16
N ASP A 929 -19.65 -44.86 62.66
CA ASP A 929 -20.99 -45.40 62.82
C ASP A 929 -21.07 -46.21 64.13
N PRO A 930 -21.94 -45.87 65.10
CA PRO A 930 -22.11 -46.64 66.31
C PRO A 930 -23.06 -47.84 66.16
N GLU A 931 -23.85 -47.93 65.08
CA GLU A 931 -24.78 -49.03 64.81
C GLU A 931 -24.10 -50.19 64.07
N LEU A 932 -23.08 -49.89 63.27
CA LEU A 932 -22.14 -50.82 62.64
C LEU A 932 -20.73 -50.39 63.08
N PRO A 933 -19.92 -51.20 63.80
CA PRO A 933 -18.64 -50.74 64.35
C PRO A 933 -17.58 -50.52 63.26
N SER A 934 -17.79 -49.51 62.42
CA SER A 934 -16.95 -49.14 61.30
C SER A 934 -16.66 -47.64 61.31
N LEU A 935 -15.59 -47.30 60.61
CA LEU A 935 -15.09 -45.95 60.48
C LEU A 935 -14.95 -45.65 58.99
N LEU A 936 -15.57 -44.58 58.51
CA LEU A 936 -15.26 -44.01 57.21
C LEU A 936 -14.09 -43.04 57.39
N VAL A 937 -13.00 -43.29 56.66
CA VAL A 937 -11.80 -42.45 56.67
C VAL A 937 -11.66 -41.83 55.29
N THR A 938 -11.57 -40.50 55.22
CA THR A 938 -11.46 -39.76 53.95
C THR A 938 -10.15 -39.00 53.86
N TRP A 939 -9.44 -39.11 52.75
CA TRP A 939 -8.19 -38.38 52.47
C TRP A 939 -8.15 -37.85 51.01
N PRO A 940 -7.33 -36.83 50.71
CA PRO A 940 -7.02 -36.42 49.34
C PRO A 940 -6.34 -37.58 48.61
N SER A 941 -6.84 -37.93 47.43
CA SER A 941 -6.30 -39.02 46.62
C SER A 941 -6.02 -38.55 45.19
N GLY A 942 -5.47 -39.43 44.35
CA GLY A 942 -5.35 -39.22 42.90
C GLY A 942 -5.63 -40.51 42.13
N VAL A 943 -6.16 -40.40 40.91
CA VAL A 943 -6.34 -41.55 40.01
C VAL A 943 -4.97 -42.16 39.69
N GLY A 944 -4.86 -43.50 39.69
CA GLY A 944 -3.60 -44.20 39.45
C GLY A 944 -2.72 -44.41 40.69
N ARG A 945 -3.07 -43.80 41.83
CA ARG A 945 -2.41 -44.04 43.12
C ARG A 945 -3.06 -45.20 43.88
N ASN A 946 -2.26 -45.93 44.65
CA ASN A 946 -2.72 -46.94 45.59
C ASN A 946 -2.40 -46.51 47.03
N TYR A 947 -3.31 -46.81 47.95
CA TYR A 947 -3.19 -46.43 49.35
C TYR A 947 -3.26 -47.64 50.26
N ALA A 948 -2.58 -47.52 51.40
CA ALA A 948 -2.68 -48.44 52.51
C ALA A 948 -3.24 -47.75 53.76
N VAL A 949 -4.17 -48.40 54.44
CA VAL A 949 -4.66 -47.99 55.76
C VAL A 949 -4.00 -48.89 56.81
N ASP A 950 -3.40 -48.30 57.84
CA ASP A 950 -2.86 -49.04 58.98
C ASP A 950 -3.53 -48.62 60.29
N ILE A 951 -3.66 -49.56 61.23
CA ILE A 951 -4.22 -49.35 62.56
C ILE A 951 -3.16 -49.63 63.63
N SER A 952 -3.14 -48.83 64.69
CA SER A 952 -2.33 -49.12 65.88
C SER A 952 -3.12 -48.95 67.17
N THR A 953 -3.04 -49.94 68.05
CA THR A 953 -3.61 -49.86 69.41
C THR A 953 -2.56 -49.56 70.48
N GLY A 954 -1.27 -49.46 70.11
CA GLY A 954 -0.12 -49.45 71.03
C GLY A 954 0.59 -48.10 71.25
N LEU A 955 0.32 -47.06 70.45
CA LEU A 955 1.09 -45.79 70.42
C LEU A 955 0.99 -44.89 71.67
N LEU A 956 0.31 -45.31 72.74
CA LEU A 956 0.18 -44.53 73.98
C LEU A 956 1.17 -44.92 75.09
N GLY A 957 1.98 -45.97 74.90
CA GLY A 957 3.04 -46.35 75.83
C GLY A 957 4.31 -45.56 75.56
N GLY A 958 4.72 -44.67 76.48
CA GLY A 958 5.90 -43.81 76.34
C GLY A 958 7.27 -44.51 76.36
N GLY A 959 7.43 -45.59 75.60
CA GLY A 959 8.67 -46.33 75.40
C GLY A 959 8.47 -47.37 74.30
N ASP A 960 9.19 -47.18 73.20
CA ASP A 960 9.20 -47.95 71.94
C ASP A 960 7.97 -47.75 71.04
N GLU A 961 8.24 -47.50 69.75
CA GLU A 961 7.27 -47.25 68.68
C GLU A 961 6.12 -48.27 68.76
N GLY A 962 4.89 -47.81 68.97
CA GLY A 962 3.73 -48.69 68.87
C GLY A 962 3.72 -49.36 67.50
N SER A 963 3.47 -50.67 67.46
CA SER A 963 3.39 -51.40 66.19
C SER A 963 2.18 -50.92 65.39
N TRP A 964 2.39 -50.66 64.11
CA TRP A 964 1.33 -50.48 63.12
C TRP A 964 1.03 -51.83 62.49
N GLU A 965 -0.26 -52.16 62.37
CA GLU A 965 -0.73 -53.31 61.61
C GLU A 965 -1.43 -52.79 60.35
N GLU A 966 -1.02 -53.29 59.20
CA GLU A 966 -1.66 -52.98 57.91
C GLU A 966 -3.05 -53.61 57.87
N TYR A 967 -4.04 -52.80 57.51
CA TYR A 967 -5.44 -53.22 57.42
C TYR A 967 -5.78 -53.63 55.97
N ASP A 968 -5.43 -52.77 55.01
CA ASP A 968 -5.59 -52.98 53.57
C ASP A 968 -4.56 -52.11 52.85
N ASP A 969 -3.85 -52.66 51.86
CA ASP A 969 -2.84 -52.00 51.02
C ASP A 969 -3.25 -51.93 49.53
N SER A 970 -4.48 -52.31 49.22
CA SER A 970 -5.01 -52.44 47.86
C SER A 970 -6.06 -51.39 47.51
N ILE A 971 -6.03 -50.23 48.17
CA ILE A 971 -7.07 -49.21 48.06
C ILE A 971 -6.76 -48.26 46.88
N PRO A 972 -7.51 -48.31 45.76
CA PRO A 972 -7.29 -47.40 44.64
C PRO A 972 -7.75 -45.98 44.98
N GLY A 973 -7.07 -44.98 44.42
CA GLY A 973 -7.51 -43.58 44.46
C GLY A 973 -8.76 -43.33 43.62
N GLU A 974 -9.77 -42.65 44.18
CA GLU A 974 -11.07 -42.38 43.53
C GLU A 974 -11.19 -40.92 43.04
N GLY A 975 -10.19 -40.42 42.33
CA GLY A 975 -10.14 -39.02 41.90
C GLY A 975 -9.58 -38.11 42.99
N LYS A 976 -10.19 -36.93 43.23
CA LYS A 976 -9.66 -35.91 44.17
C LYS A 976 -9.62 -36.36 45.64
N LYS A 977 -10.48 -37.31 46.05
CA LYS A 977 -10.54 -37.86 47.42
C LYS A 977 -10.99 -39.32 47.40
N THR A 978 -10.44 -40.13 48.30
CA THR A 978 -10.89 -41.51 48.55
C THR A 978 -11.52 -41.56 49.93
N THR A 979 -12.66 -42.25 50.05
CA THR A 979 -13.26 -42.60 51.34
C THR A 979 -13.30 -44.11 51.48
N TYR A 980 -12.71 -44.63 52.55
CA TYR A 980 -12.61 -46.07 52.78
C TYR A 980 -13.20 -46.48 54.12
N GLU A 981 -13.95 -47.58 54.14
CA GLU A 981 -14.58 -48.13 55.33
C GLU A 981 -13.65 -49.12 56.06
N VAL A 982 -13.29 -48.78 57.28
CA VAL A 982 -12.52 -49.62 58.19
C VAL A 982 -13.47 -50.28 59.19
N ILE A 983 -13.60 -51.60 59.14
CA ILE A 983 -14.42 -52.37 60.08
C ILE A 983 -13.58 -52.68 61.31
N ILE A 984 -14.08 -52.32 62.50
CA ILE A 984 -13.37 -52.52 63.76
C ILE A 984 -13.97 -53.71 64.51
N GLU A 985 -13.16 -54.76 64.70
CA GLU A 985 -13.57 -55.97 65.40
C GLU A 985 -13.72 -55.75 66.93
N GLU A 986 -14.66 -56.46 67.55
CA GLU A 986 -14.89 -56.41 69.01
C GLU A 986 -13.92 -57.29 69.81
N PRO A 987 -13.49 -56.85 71.02
CA PRO A 987 -13.92 -55.63 71.72
C PRO A 987 -13.14 -54.39 71.28
N LEU A 988 -13.87 -53.30 71.02
CA LEU A 988 -13.29 -52.01 70.64
C LEU A 988 -12.30 -51.51 71.71
N PRO A 989 -11.03 -51.24 71.36
CA PRO A 989 -10.09 -50.65 72.30
C PRO A 989 -10.55 -49.23 72.66
N PRO A 990 -10.29 -48.75 73.89
CA PRO A 990 -10.74 -47.42 74.33
C PRO A 990 -10.12 -46.26 73.53
N ARG A 991 -8.98 -46.51 72.86
CA ARG A 991 -8.30 -45.64 71.90
C ARG A 991 -7.50 -46.48 70.91
N PHE A 992 -7.48 -46.08 69.65
CA PHE A 992 -6.60 -46.61 68.60
C PHE A 992 -6.22 -45.45 67.66
N PHE A 993 -5.26 -45.68 66.79
CA PHE A 993 -4.75 -44.72 65.81
C PHE A 993 -4.89 -45.30 64.42
N ILE A 994 -5.12 -44.44 63.45
CA ILE A 994 -5.16 -44.79 62.03
C ILE A 994 -4.16 -43.88 61.30
N ARG A 995 -3.49 -44.44 60.31
CA ARG A 995 -2.79 -43.67 59.28
C ARG A 995 -3.15 -44.19 57.91
N VAL A 996 -3.06 -43.30 56.93
CA VAL A 996 -3.10 -43.63 55.51
C VAL A 996 -1.68 -43.44 54.97
N ARG A 997 -1.24 -44.35 54.11
CA ARG A 997 0.01 -44.27 53.35
C ARG A 997 -0.30 -44.32 51.86
N ASP A 998 0.44 -43.57 51.08
CA ASP A 998 0.52 -43.79 49.63
C ASP A 998 1.54 -44.92 49.40
N VAL A 999 1.13 -45.95 48.66
CA VAL A 999 1.92 -47.17 48.37
C VAL A 999 2.07 -47.41 46.87
N THR A 1000 1.84 -46.36 46.07
CA THR A 1000 2.10 -46.39 44.62
C THR A 1000 3.58 -46.66 44.36
N GLU A 1001 3.89 -47.68 43.53
CA GLU A 1001 5.27 -48.09 43.18
C GLU A 1001 5.99 -47.13 42.23
#